data_AF-A0A448YVA5-F1
#
_entry.id   AF-A0A448YVA5-F1
#
_cell.length_a   1.000
_cell.length_b   1.000
_cell.length_c   1.000
_cell.angle_alpha   90.00
_cell.angle_beta   90.00
_cell.angle_gamma   90.00
#
_symmetry.space_group_name_H-M   'P 1'
#
loop_
_entity.id
_entity.type
_entity.pdbx_description
1 polymer ?
#
loop_
_entity_poly.entity_id
_entity_poly.type
_entity_poly.pdbx_seq_one_letter_code
_entity_poly.pdbx_strand_id
1 'polypeptide(L)'
;MGGIDISAFADCSVAVNHNFGIPLSVVVFLYAVVAVYTTLVLGTPRNLKELGLRPHGENLWGWWWSYNINARNGPSGISGYDPILGSFDPSSRTAFHVAAVLALWASVLRAGVFFGGDDQGELSVCKTFYDDAVPSAFLALGVYAFAIGFAVHYFLPGVSKPGGPRPHKIPRSPKWKDGRTSIPEAQLKGWTFLTAQKSHLATSEQFGSETLLTGEPAGRQTWFNVQQGTEESKSEKGQEKASGGGVGGFISSLLSPTKNSKTNEGTNDVDEALVQELALGGRPHPGFEPSVNPNTNDQIFRAQQIRNYLRDYEKKTKLAKSGDSNEILPSPPPDMSSSPTTIEECCRKAVQFYNMLVCEDGHWAADYGGPHFLLPGLIVTWYVMNRPSKLIDEKQAQMMAHYIRVHQQLDGGWGSHIESPSTMFGSVLMYVALRLLGADKDDEACVKARSFMDEHGGALYTSSWSKFYLCLLGVMDWKGHNSVPPEMWMLPNWIPFHPGRMWCHARMVYLPMGYLYGSRFVYAKVDSDPLIAELRTELYPGKSYDSIPWIKTRHLIAVTDNYSPIPLVMRLLQNALARYENWSLFDGFRNFFRARGLEFSMEYMKAEDLQTNFIDIGPVNKVLNMLSMYHHSVTKPDGSGDAELLVEKHMARVRDYLWVAEDGMKMQGYNGSQCWDTSFAIQAMWEAGLLDEFPELTRKVWGYFERTQILSTEVSQSSPAYEFETCENRNKFYRHISEGGWPFSTSAHGWPISDCTGEGLKATLCLLKSKTIQDALNEKGDNGDGVASISDERLYKAAHILLTYQNEDGGWATYENNRGWGWYEQLNPSEVFGDIMIDYSYVECSMASLTALADFAEHFPDHRADDIRRSIDKGRSFLKSIQRDDGSWYGSWACCFCYGIWFGIEGLVRCGEPTDSSCIVRACRYLLKQQNPNGGWGEDFTSCYDKDYAKEGMKAYGDSEGSGVVNTAWALMALSCAKCDDVEAIRRGVRYLMKRELPSGDWPQEGISGVFNRSIGITYTAYRNVFPIWALGRCREAYGEEALSATTNGDETKETS
;
A
#
# COMPACT_ATOMS: atom_id res chain seq x y z
N MET A 1 58.15 -14.38 -18.63
CA MET A 1 59.60 -14.63 -18.43
C MET A 1 59.88 -14.30 -16.97
N GLY A 2 60.36 -15.16 -16.07
CA GLY A 2 60.80 -16.54 -16.06
C GLY A 2 61.36 -16.77 -14.64
N GLY A 3 61.10 -17.93 -14.02
CA GLY A 3 61.67 -18.30 -12.72
C GLY A 3 60.65 -18.42 -11.58
N ILE A 4 59.81 -19.45 -11.62
CA ILE A 4 59.30 -20.08 -10.40
C ILE A 4 59.83 -21.51 -10.43
N ASP A 5 60.64 -21.86 -9.45
CA ASP A 5 61.19 -23.20 -9.28
C ASP A 5 60.07 -24.15 -8.84
N ILE A 6 59.65 -25.02 -9.76
CA ILE A 6 58.53 -25.97 -9.58
C ILE A 6 58.92 -27.12 -8.64
N SER A 7 60.21 -27.32 -8.36
CA SER A 7 60.67 -28.45 -7.53
C SER A 7 60.25 -28.30 -6.06
N ALA A 8 60.28 -27.09 -5.50
CA ALA A 8 59.78 -26.81 -4.14
C ALA A 8 58.24 -26.92 -4.03
N PHE A 9 57.53 -26.87 -5.16
CA PHE A 9 56.06 -26.93 -5.23
C PHE A 9 55.53 -28.38 -5.17
N ALA A 10 56.30 -29.34 -5.68
CA ALA A 10 55.97 -30.76 -5.61
C ALA A 10 56.02 -31.28 -4.16
N ASP A 11 57.04 -30.87 -3.39
CA ASP A 11 57.23 -31.33 -2.01
C ASP A 11 56.11 -30.85 -1.06
N CYS A 12 55.59 -29.63 -1.27
CA CYS A 12 54.48 -29.09 -0.47
C CYS A 12 53.15 -29.79 -0.80
N SER A 13 52.94 -30.18 -2.06
CA SER A 13 51.72 -30.86 -2.53
C SER A 13 51.67 -32.32 -2.08
N VAL A 14 52.82 -32.99 -1.98
CA VAL A 14 52.93 -34.34 -1.40
C VAL A 14 52.68 -34.30 0.11
N ALA A 15 53.15 -33.27 0.82
CA ALA A 15 52.93 -33.12 2.26
C ALA A 15 51.45 -32.91 2.64
N VAL A 16 50.68 -32.16 1.83
CA VAL A 16 49.24 -31.94 2.06
C VAL A 16 48.43 -33.21 1.80
N ASN A 17 48.79 -33.99 0.78
CA ASN A 17 48.12 -35.26 0.48
C ASN A 17 48.39 -36.31 1.58
N HIS A 18 49.61 -36.33 2.16
CA HIS A 18 49.99 -37.32 3.17
C HIS A 18 49.42 -37.03 4.58
N ASN A 19 49.12 -35.77 4.93
CA ASN A 19 48.64 -35.38 6.27
C ASN A 19 47.12 -35.14 6.36
N PHE A 20 46.44 -34.81 5.26
CA PHE A 20 45.01 -34.46 5.29
C PHE A 20 44.12 -35.31 4.39
N GLY A 21 44.68 -36.27 3.63
CA GLY A 21 43.90 -37.16 2.76
C GLY A 21 43.09 -36.44 1.68
N ILE A 22 43.51 -35.22 1.29
CA ILE A 22 42.84 -34.44 0.25
C ILE A 22 43.44 -34.83 -1.10
N PRO A 23 42.63 -35.31 -2.07
CA PRO A 23 43.12 -35.71 -3.38
C PRO A 23 43.86 -34.56 -4.08
N LEU A 24 45.01 -34.86 -4.69
CA LEU A 24 45.84 -33.89 -5.43
C LEU A 24 45.03 -33.11 -6.49
N SER A 25 43.97 -33.72 -7.04
CA SER A 25 43.02 -33.09 -7.98
C SER A 25 42.24 -31.92 -7.37
N VAL A 26 41.90 -31.96 -6.08
CA VAL A 26 41.22 -30.87 -5.37
C VAL A 26 42.19 -29.73 -5.07
N VAL A 27 43.44 -30.07 -4.74
CA VAL A 27 44.51 -29.09 -4.53
C VAL A 27 44.83 -28.35 -5.83
N VAL A 28 44.93 -29.07 -6.96
CA VAL A 28 45.15 -28.49 -8.29
C VAL A 28 43.95 -27.68 -8.77
N PHE A 29 42.71 -28.11 -8.50
CA PHE A 29 41.50 -27.35 -8.81
C PHE A 29 41.44 -26.03 -8.04
N LEU A 30 41.69 -26.06 -6.73
CA LEU A 30 41.75 -24.85 -5.90
C LEU A 30 42.88 -23.92 -6.37
N TYR A 31 44.03 -24.47 -6.77
CA TYR A 31 45.13 -23.67 -7.32
C TYR A 31 44.82 -23.07 -8.69
N ALA A 32 44.09 -23.76 -9.56
CA ALA A 32 43.66 -23.24 -10.86
C ALA A 32 42.62 -22.11 -10.67
N VAL A 33 41.67 -22.28 -9.73
CA VAL A 33 40.73 -21.23 -9.35
C VAL A 33 41.47 -20.01 -8.78
N VAL A 34 42.45 -20.22 -7.90
CA VAL A 34 43.28 -19.14 -7.34
C VAL A 34 44.15 -18.50 -8.41
N ALA A 35 44.75 -19.24 -9.35
CA ALA A 35 45.57 -18.68 -10.42
C ALA A 35 44.75 -17.87 -11.44
N VAL A 36 43.56 -18.36 -11.80
CA VAL A 36 42.61 -17.63 -12.65
C VAL A 36 42.12 -16.37 -11.93
N TYR A 37 41.77 -16.47 -10.65
CA TYR A 37 41.38 -15.33 -9.83
C TYR A 37 42.52 -14.32 -9.62
N THR A 38 43.75 -14.79 -9.45
CA THR A 38 44.95 -13.95 -9.32
C THR A 38 45.28 -13.25 -10.64
N THR A 39 45.04 -13.89 -11.78
CA THR A 39 45.18 -13.28 -13.11
C THR A 39 44.05 -12.27 -13.40
N LEU A 40 42.83 -12.55 -12.93
CA LEU A 40 41.67 -11.63 -12.96
C LEU A 40 41.91 -10.37 -12.12
N VAL A 41 42.65 -10.47 -11.01
CA VAL A 41 42.85 -9.36 -10.06
C VAL A 41 44.15 -8.58 -10.29
N LEU A 42 45.25 -9.24 -10.71
CA LEU A 42 46.53 -8.55 -10.98
C LEU A 42 46.53 -7.72 -12.27
N GLY A 43 45.51 -7.86 -13.13
CA GLY A 43 45.40 -7.13 -14.39
C GLY A 43 44.99 -5.65 -14.27
N THR A 44 44.51 -5.18 -13.12
CA THR A 44 43.87 -3.85 -13.05
C THR A 44 44.15 -3.01 -11.80
N PRO A 45 45.41 -2.61 -11.52
CA PRO A 45 45.65 -1.44 -10.67
C PRO A 45 45.47 -0.10 -11.42
N ARG A 46 45.64 -0.09 -12.75
CA ARG A 46 45.60 1.15 -13.55
C ARG A 46 44.18 1.64 -13.87
N ASN A 47 43.24 0.73 -14.15
CA ASN A 47 41.89 1.10 -14.64
C ASN A 47 40.92 1.55 -13.53
N LEU A 48 41.15 1.17 -12.27
CA LEU A 48 40.29 1.57 -11.15
C LEU A 48 40.46 3.05 -10.76
N LYS A 49 41.64 3.63 -11.05
CA LYS A 49 41.95 5.03 -10.76
C LYS A 49 41.30 6.01 -11.75
N GLU A 50 41.06 5.58 -12.99
CA GLU A 50 40.39 6.38 -14.03
C GLU A 50 38.85 6.39 -13.86
N LEU A 51 38.30 5.43 -13.12
CA LEU A 51 36.87 5.34 -12.78
C LEU A 51 36.51 6.02 -11.44
N GLY A 52 37.46 6.71 -10.80
CA GLY A 52 37.21 7.49 -9.57
C GLY A 52 37.01 6.66 -8.29
N LEU A 53 37.19 5.33 -8.32
CA LEU A 53 36.96 4.46 -7.18
C LEU A 53 38.28 4.15 -6.44
N ARG A 54 38.39 4.56 -5.17
CA ARG A 54 39.48 4.15 -4.27
C ARG A 54 39.03 2.98 -3.39
N PRO A 55 39.66 1.80 -3.45
CA PRO A 55 39.40 0.75 -2.48
C PRO A 55 40.03 1.11 -1.13
N HIS A 56 39.30 0.93 -0.03
CA HIS A 56 39.89 0.91 1.31
C HIS A 56 40.51 -0.46 1.60
N GLY A 57 41.81 -0.48 1.89
CA GLY A 57 42.61 -1.66 2.23
C GLY A 57 43.99 -1.63 1.57
N GLU A 58 45.06 -1.77 2.35
CA GLU A 58 46.45 -1.69 1.85
C GLU A 58 46.86 -2.90 0.98
N ASN A 59 46.06 -3.97 0.96
CA ASN A 59 46.31 -5.16 0.13
C ASN A 59 45.02 -5.94 -0.22
N LEU A 60 45.17 -6.91 -1.14
CA LEU A 60 44.09 -7.74 -1.70
C LEU A 60 43.26 -8.48 -0.66
N TRP A 61 43.91 -9.01 0.38
CA TRP A 61 43.25 -9.75 1.45
C TRP A 61 42.45 -8.81 2.36
N GLY A 62 42.96 -7.61 2.65
CA GLY A 62 42.24 -6.57 3.37
C GLY A 62 41.00 -6.08 2.62
N TRP A 63 41.07 -5.98 1.28
CA TRP A 63 39.93 -5.64 0.43
C TRP A 63 38.89 -6.77 0.37
N TRP A 64 39.30 -8.02 0.14
CA TRP A 64 38.40 -9.17 0.10
C TRP A 64 37.70 -9.42 1.45
N TRP A 65 38.44 -9.29 2.56
CA TRP A 65 37.90 -9.38 3.92
C TRP A 65 36.92 -8.23 4.19
N SER A 66 37.23 -7.02 3.72
CA SER A 66 36.31 -5.89 3.90
C SER A 66 35.03 -6.02 3.08
N TYR A 67 35.12 -6.57 1.87
CA TYR A 67 34.00 -6.79 0.94
C TYR A 67 33.08 -7.93 1.38
N ASN A 68 33.64 -9.07 1.80
CA ASN A 68 32.84 -10.26 2.15
C ASN A 68 32.43 -10.32 3.62
N ILE A 69 33.17 -9.66 4.52
CA ILE A 69 32.98 -9.80 5.97
C ILE A 69 32.68 -8.46 6.66
N ASN A 70 33.28 -7.33 6.26
CA ASN A 70 32.97 -6.00 6.84
C ASN A 70 31.88 -5.18 6.11
N ALA A 71 31.17 -5.75 5.14
CA ALA A 71 29.94 -5.13 4.60
C ALA A 71 28.86 -4.90 5.68
N ARG A 72 29.08 -5.34 6.93
CA ARG A 72 28.25 -5.10 8.10
C ARG A 72 28.35 -3.69 8.70
N ASN A 73 29.43 -2.92 8.49
CA ASN A 73 29.70 -1.71 9.31
C ASN A 73 29.98 -0.39 8.53
N GLY A 74 29.57 -0.26 7.26
CA GLY A 74 29.75 0.99 6.48
C GLY A 74 28.42 1.73 6.23
N PRO A 75 28.40 3.09 6.21
CA PRO A 75 27.18 3.88 6.04
C PRO A 75 26.66 3.97 4.60
N SER A 76 27.28 3.25 3.65
CA SER A 76 26.81 3.19 2.27
C SER A 76 26.01 1.90 2.06
N GLY A 77 24.69 2.02 2.06
CA GLY A 77 23.81 1.06 1.40
C GLY A 77 24.23 0.96 -0.06
N ILE A 78 24.99 -0.07 -0.40
CA ILE A 78 25.33 -0.40 -1.78
C ILE A 78 24.53 -1.66 -2.09
N SER A 79 23.65 -1.52 -3.07
CA SER A 79 22.94 -2.58 -3.78
C SER A 79 23.90 -3.74 -4.09
N GLY A 80 23.36 -4.95 -4.25
CA GLY A 80 24.15 -6.15 -4.56
C GLY A 80 24.84 -6.09 -5.93
N TYR A 81 25.84 -5.22 -6.10
CA TYR A 81 26.58 -4.99 -7.33
C TYR A 81 28.01 -5.55 -7.23
N ASP A 82 28.38 -6.32 -8.25
CA ASP A 82 29.77 -6.68 -8.57
C ASP A 82 30.37 -5.55 -9.44
N PRO A 83 31.34 -4.76 -8.93
CA PRO A 83 31.91 -3.62 -9.64
C PRO A 83 32.61 -3.95 -10.95
N ILE A 84 33.00 -5.21 -11.17
CA ILE A 84 33.82 -5.60 -12.31
C ILE A 84 32.92 -5.96 -13.50
N LEU A 85 31.91 -6.78 -13.29
CA LEU A 85 31.02 -7.24 -14.37
C LEU A 85 29.97 -6.20 -14.74
N GLY A 86 29.55 -5.38 -13.79
CA GLY A 86 28.48 -4.41 -14.01
C GLY A 86 28.85 -3.23 -14.94
N SER A 87 30.13 -3.08 -15.30
CA SER A 87 30.63 -2.03 -16.20
C SER A 87 30.56 -2.40 -17.69
N PHE A 88 30.33 -3.67 -18.01
CA PHE A 88 30.18 -4.15 -19.39
C PHE A 88 28.71 -4.13 -19.81
N ASP A 89 28.41 -3.95 -21.10
CA ASP A 89 27.04 -4.17 -21.58
C ASP A 89 26.69 -5.69 -21.50
N PRO A 90 25.40 -6.06 -21.39
CA PRO A 90 24.98 -7.46 -21.23
C PRO A 90 25.55 -8.42 -22.28
N SER A 91 25.79 -7.95 -23.50
CA SER A 91 26.33 -8.74 -24.62
C SER A 91 27.82 -9.03 -24.42
N SER A 92 28.59 -8.03 -24.00
CA SER A 92 30.01 -8.17 -23.67
C SER A 92 30.23 -9.08 -22.44
N ARG A 93 29.35 -9.00 -21.43
CA ARG A 93 29.34 -9.95 -20.30
C ARG A 93 29.13 -11.38 -20.77
N THR A 94 28.18 -11.57 -21.68
CA THR A 94 27.84 -12.89 -22.25
C THR A 94 29.02 -13.48 -23.04
N ALA A 95 29.65 -12.69 -23.91
CA ALA A 95 30.81 -13.12 -24.69
C ALA A 95 31.99 -13.53 -23.78
N PHE A 96 32.20 -12.78 -22.70
CA PHE A 96 33.25 -13.05 -21.72
C PHE A 96 33.02 -14.36 -20.93
N HIS A 97 31.79 -14.60 -20.47
CA HIS A 97 31.44 -15.84 -19.76
C HIS A 97 31.50 -17.07 -20.66
N VAL A 98 31.07 -16.96 -21.92
CA VAL A 98 31.18 -18.04 -22.90
C VAL A 98 32.66 -18.37 -23.18
N ALA A 99 33.52 -17.36 -23.34
CA ALA A 99 34.95 -17.57 -23.55
C ALA A 99 35.64 -18.26 -22.35
N ALA A 100 35.29 -17.87 -21.12
CA ALA A 100 35.84 -18.48 -19.89
C ALA A 100 35.43 -19.95 -19.73
N VAL A 101 34.18 -20.31 -20.05
CA VAL A 101 33.69 -21.69 -20.01
C VAL A 101 34.34 -22.54 -21.10
N LEU A 102 34.49 -22.03 -22.31
CA LEU A 102 35.18 -22.72 -23.41
C LEU A 102 36.67 -22.96 -23.10
N ALA A 103 37.34 -22.02 -22.41
CA ALA A 103 38.72 -22.19 -21.95
C ALA A 103 38.84 -23.27 -20.84
N LEU A 104 37.86 -23.35 -19.93
CA LEU A 104 37.77 -24.42 -18.94
C LEU A 104 37.55 -25.79 -19.60
N TRP A 105 36.68 -25.84 -20.61
CA TRP A 105 36.39 -27.04 -21.40
C TRP A 105 37.63 -27.55 -22.16
N ALA A 106 38.38 -26.65 -22.81
CA ALA A 106 39.61 -26.99 -23.54
C ALA A 106 40.72 -27.50 -22.61
N SER A 107 40.76 -27.02 -21.36
CA SER A 107 41.73 -27.44 -20.35
C SER A 107 41.44 -28.85 -19.81
N VAL A 108 40.15 -29.20 -19.65
CA VAL A 108 39.70 -30.54 -19.24
C VAL A 108 39.92 -31.58 -20.35
N LEU A 109 39.65 -31.23 -21.61
CA LEU A 109 39.92 -32.11 -22.75
C LEU A 109 41.42 -32.38 -22.94
N ARG A 110 42.30 -31.40 -22.66
CA ARG A 110 43.76 -31.62 -22.66
C ARG A 110 44.24 -32.51 -21.52
N ALA A 111 43.56 -32.50 -20.37
CA ALA A 111 43.90 -33.40 -19.25
C ALA A 111 43.55 -34.87 -19.56
N GLY A 112 42.52 -35.13 -20.38
CA GLY A 112 42.17 -36.48 -20.84
C GLY A 112 43.22 -37.15 -21.74
N VAL A 113 44.11 -36.38 -22.38
CA VAL A 113 45.17 -36.91 -23.26
C VAL A 113 46.39 -37.39 -22.46
N PHE A 114 46.53 -37.03 -21.17
CA PHE A 114 47.67 -37.41 -20.34
C PHE A 114 47.55 -38.77 -19.63
N PHE A 115 46.37 -39.38 -19.61
CA PHE A 115 46.11 -40.65 -18.89
C PHE A 115 46.00 -41.88 -19.81
N GLY A 116 46.34 -41.72 -21.09
CA GLY A 116 46.51 -42.84 -22.02
C GLY A 116 47.94 -43.40 -21.96
N GLY A 117 48.26 -44.12 -20.88
CA GLY A 117 49.50 -44.88 -20.75
C GLY A 117 49.21 -46.25 -20.16
N ASP A 118 49.44 -47.29 -20.97
CA ASP A 118 49.28 -48.71 -20.64
C ASP A 118 50.05 -49.11 -19.39
N ASP A 119 49.37 -49.69 -18.38
CA ASP A 119 49.73 -51.00 -17.81
C ASP A 119 48.84 -51.46 -16.62
N GLN A 120 48.12 -52.56 -16.89
CA GLN A 120 47.81 -53.76 -16.08
C GLN A 120 47.75 -53.67 -14.53
N GLY A 121 46.57 -54.00 -13.94
CA GLY A 121 46.46 -54.44 -12.54
C GLY A 121 45.07 -54.33 -11.89
N GLU A 122 44.27 -55.40 -11.99
CA GLU A 122 43.00 -55.78 -11.33
C GLU A 122 42.26 -54.83 -10.34
N LEU A 123 41.06 -54.40 -10.76
CA LEU A 123 39.85 -54.22 -9.93
C LEU A 123 38.62 -54.29 -10.86
N SER A 124 38.15 -55.51 -11.17
CA SER A 124 37.26 -55.81 -12.31
C SER A 124 35.75 -55.84 -12.03
N VAL A 125 35.27 -55.51 -10.82
CA VAL A 125 33.82 -55.58 -10.51
C VAL A 125 33.13 -54.20 -10.38
N CYS A 126 33.88 -53.09 -10.29
CA CYS A 126 33.31 -51.73 -10.38
C CYS A 126 33.47 -51.08 -11.76
N LYS A 127 34.32 -51.65 -12.62
CA LYS A 127 34.94 -50.92 -13.73
C LYS A 127 34.02 -50.67 -14.92
N THR A 128 33.18 -51.63 -15.32
CA THR A 128 32.26 -51.46 -16.46
C THR A 128 31.03 -50.60 -16.16
N PHE A 129 30.64 -50.42 -14.89
CA PHE A 129 29.52 -49.55 -14.50
C PHE A 129 29.97 -48.12 -14.14
N TYR A 130 31.25 -47.96 -13.74
CA TYR A 130 31.84 -46.67 -13.37
C TYR A 130 32.50 -45.96 -14.57
N ASP A 131 33.03 -46.69 -15.55
CA ASP A 131 33.86 -46.10 -16.63
C ASP A 131 33.04 -45.48 -17.78
N ASP A 132 31.81 -45.92 -18.08
CA ASP A 132 30.99 -45.32 -19.16
C ASP A 132 29.72 -44.58 -18.67
N ALA A 133 29.12 -44.97 -17.54
CA ALA A 133 27.81 -44.45 -17.14
C ALA A 133 27.89 -43.22 -16.22
N VAL A 134 28.88 -43.14 -15.32
CA VAL A 134 28.99 -42.05 -14.35
C VAL A 134 29.54 -40.76 -14.99
N PRO A 135 30.60 -40.79 -15.82
CA PRO A 135 31.08 -39.59 -16.52
C PRO A 135 30.04 -39.06 -17.51
N SER A 136 29.35 -39.95 -18.23
CA SER A 136 28.26 -39.59 -19.15
C SER A 136 27.03 -39.04 -18.43
N ALA A 137 26.71 -39.52 -17.22
CA ALA A 137 25.62 -38.98 -16.40
C ALA A 137 25.95 -37.63 -15.75
N PHE A 138 27.19 -37.42 -15.28
CA PHE A 138 27.61 -36.11 -14.75
C PHE A 138 27.83 -35.07 -15.86
N LEU A 139 28.27 -35.49 -17.05
CA LEU A 139 28.31 -34.64 -18.25
C LEU A 139 26.90 -34.27 -18.72
N ALA A 140 25.96 -35.22 -18.73
CA ALA A 140 24.56 -34.96 -19.03
C ALA A 140 23.91 -34.05 -17.98
N LEU A 141 24.15 -34.25 -16.68
CA LEU A 141 23.69 -33.37 -15.60
C LEU A 141 24.32 -31.98 -15.66
N GLY A 142 25.60 -31.88 -16.01
CA GLY A 142 26.31 -30.61 -16.17
C GLY A 142 25.81 -29.81 -17.38
N VAL A 143 25.61 -30.46 -18.53
CA VAL A 143 25.05 -29.83 -19.73
C VAL A 143 23.57 -29.48 -19.53
N TYR A 144 22.80 -30.28 -18.79
CA TYR A 144 21.40 -30.01 -18.50
C TYR A 144 21.22 -28.91 -17.44
N ALA A 145 22.04 -28.87 -16.39
CA ALA A 145 22.06 -27.79 -15.41
C ALA A 145 22.58 -26.48 -16.01
N PHE A 146 23.54 -26.54 -16.95
CA PHE A 146 24.01 -25.37 -17.69
C PHE A 146 22.99 -24.90 -18.75
N ALA A 147 22.29 -25.81 -19.45
CA ALA A 147 21.22 -25.45 -20.38
C ALA A 147 19.97 -24.88 -19.67
N ILE A 148 19.64 -25.36 -18.47
CA ILE A 148 18.59 -24.77 -17.62
C ILE A 148 19.06 -23.46 -16.99
N GLY A 149 20.30 -23.40 -16.49
CA GLY A 149 20.87 -22.17 -15.96
C GLY A 149 20.98 -21.07 -17.02
N PHE A 150 21.38 -21.41 -18.24
CA PHE A 150 21.45 -20.51 -19.40
C PHE A 150 20.04 -20.16 -19.93
N ALA A 151 19.09 -21.09 -19.98
CA ALA A 151 17.72 -20.80 -20.41
C ALA A 151 16.94 -19.94 -19.39
N VAL A 152 17.12 -20.17 -18.09
CA VAL A 152 16.57 -19.34 -17.01
C VAL A 152 17.17 -17.94 -17.03
N HIS A 153 18.45 -17.81 -17.37
CA HIS A 153 19.13 -16.51 -17.34
C HIS A 153 19.06 -15.73 -18.67
N TYR A 154 18.79 -16.38 -19.81
CA TYR A 154 18.72 -15.75 -21.14
C TYR A 154 17.28 -15.64 -21.71
N PHE A 155 16.33 -16.52 -21.31
CA PHE A 155 14.93 -16.50 -21.79
C PHE A 155 13.91 -15.97 -20.78
N LEU A 156 14.32 -15.52 -19.59
CA LEU A 156 13.48 -14.72 -18.70
C LEU A 156 13.93 -13.25 -18.65
N PRO A 157 14.01 -12.52 -19.80
CA PRO A 157 13.94 -11.08 -19.75
C PRO A 157 12.50 -10.71 -19.40
N GLY A 158 12.32 -10.30 -18.15
CA GLY A 158 11.12 -9.63 -17.70
C GLY A 158 11.57 -8.45 -16.87
N VAL A 159 12.01 -7.37 -17.51
CA VAL A 159 11.59 -6.07 -17.00
C VAL A 159 10.08 -6.23 -16.90
N SER A 160 9.57 -6.16 -15.68
CA SER A 160 8.15 -6.15 -15.40
C SER A 160 7.52 -5.09 -16.30
N LYS A 161 6.98 -5.49 -17.45
CA LYS A 161 6.04 -4.63 -18.14
C LYS A 161 4.80 -4.70 -17.27
N PRO A 162 4.45 -3.63 -16.53
CA PRO A 162 3.20 -3.63 -15.79
C PRO A 162 2.07 -4.02 -16.76
N GLY A 163 1.29 -5.01 -16.36
CA GLY A 163 0.17 -5.51 -17.16
C GLY A 163 0.42 -6.87 -17.82
N GLY A 164 0.86 -7.89 -17.05
CA GLY A 164 0.97 -9.30 -17.47
C GLY A 164 -0.27 -9.89 -18.18
N PRO A 165 -0.33 -11.20 -18.48
CA PRO A 165 -1.38 -11.76 -19.36
C PRO A 165 -2.80 -11.33 -18.97
N ARG A 166 -3.65 -11.08 -19.98
CA ARG A 166 -5.04 -10.68 -19.77
C ARG A 166 -5.82 -11.86 -19.17
N PRO A 167 -6.56 -11.67 -18.06
CA PRO A 167 -7.42 -12.71 -17.53
C PRO A 167 -8.58 -13.00 -18.49
N HIS A 168 -9.23 -14.15 -18.32
CA HIS A 168 -10.46 -14.44 -19.06
C HIS A 168 -11.55 -13.43 -18.68
N LYS A 169 -12.26 -12.88 -19.67
CA LYS A 169 -13.39 -11.98 -19.44
C LYS A 169 -14.57 -12.78 -18.89
N ILE A 170 -14.93 -12.49 -17.64
CA ILE A 170 -16.16 -12.99 -16.99
C ILE A 170 -17.15 -11.81 -16.96
N PRO A 171 -18.47 -12.02 -17.12
CA PRO A 171 -19.45 -10.97 -16.88
C PRO A 171 -19.37 -10.45 -15.44
N ARG A 172 -19.21 -9.13 -15.24
CA ARG A 172 -18.94 -8.49 -13.94
C ARG A 172 -19.96 -7.38 -13.66
N SER A 173 -21.23 -7.77 -13.51
CA SER A 173 -22.28 -6.82 -13.17
C SER A 173 -22.80 -7.14 -11.77
N PRO A 174 -22.21 -6.55 -10.71
CA PRO A 174 -22.79 -6.68 -9.38
C PRO A 174 -24.20 -6.07 -9.36
N LYS A 175 -25.07 -6.64 -8.54
CA LYS A 175 -26.46 -6.18 -8.43
C LYS A 175 -26.92 -6.17 -6.99
N TRP A 176 -27.51 -5.06 -6.58
CA TRP A 176 -28.09 -4.89 -5.26
C TRP A 176 -29.61 -4.80 -5.34
N LYS A 177 -30.26 -5.01 -4.21
CA LYS A 177 -31.70 -4.84 -4.08
C LYS A 177 -32.05 -3.35 -4.15
N ASP A 178 -33.05 -3.01 -4.94
CA ASP A 178 -33.59 -1.66 -4.99
C ASP A 178 -34.22 -1.26 -3.65
N GLY A 179 -34.00 -0.02 -3.23
CA GLY A 179 -34.55 0.56 -2.01
C GLY A 179 -33.48 1.00 -1.01
N ARG A 180 -33.78 2.07 -0.28
CA ARG A 180 -32.91 2.62 0.78
C ARG A 180 -32.73 1.62 1.90
N THR A 181 -31.47 1.30 2.19
CA THR A 181 -31.06 0.58 3.39
C THR A 181 -30.51 1.61 4.37
N SER A 182 -31.39 2.42 4.96
CA SER A 182 -30.97 3.38 5.98
C SER A 182 -30.59 2.64 7.25
N ILE A 183 -29.42 2.96 7.81
CA ILE A 183 -29.10 2.61 9.18
C ILE A 183 -30.20 3.21 10.07
N PRO A 184 -30.82 2.43 10.98
CA PRO A 184 -31.77 3.00 11.94
C PRO A 184 -31.15 4.19 12.65
N GLU A 185 -31.90 5.31 12.76
CA GLU A 185 -31.40 6.53 13.41
C GLU A 185 -30.86 6.24 14.81
N ALA A 186 -31.48 5.29 15.54
CA ALA A 186 -31.03 4.83 16.84
C ALA A 186 -29.59 4.25 16.83
N GLN A 187 -29.18 3.57 15.75
CA GLN A 187 -27.82 3.01 15.60
C GLN A 187 -26.79 4.07 15.17
N LEU A 188 -27.22 5.11 14.45
CA LEU A 188 -26.39 6.25 14.09
C LEU A 188 -26.20 7.24 15.26
N LYS A 189 -27.18 7.30 16.17
CA LYS A 189 -27.20 8.29 17.24
C LYS A 189 -26.00 8.12 18.18
N GLY A 190 -25.26 9.22 18.37
CA GLY A 190 -24.16 9.31 19.32
C GLY A 190 -22.79 8.92 18.79
N TRP A 191 -22.66 8.49 17.53
CA TRP A 191 -21.35 8.38 16.89
C TRP A 191 -20.75 9.77 16.68
N THR A 192 -19.53 9.95 17.16
CA THR A 192 -18.78 11.20 17.06
C THR A 192 -17.40 10.91 16.51
N PHE A 193 -17.04 11.66 15.48
CA PHE A 193 -15.70 11.66 14.90
C PHE A 193 -14.76 12.55 15.72
N LEU A 194 -13.58 12.03 16.04
CA LEU A 194 -12.50 12.75 16.72
C LEU A 194 -11.23 12.71 15.87
N THR A 195 -10.41 13.76 15.99
CA THR A 195 -9.10 13.86 15.32
C THR A 195 -7.99 14.17 16.32
N ALA A 196 -6.75 13.96 15.88
CA ALA A 196 -5.52 14.35 16.54
C ALA A 196 -5.46 14.01 18.04
N GLN A 197 -5.22 15.03 18.87
CA GLN A 197 -5.08 14.88 20.31
C GLN A 197 -6.37 14.39 20.97
N LYS A 198 -7.56 14.77 20.48
CA LYS A 198 -8.84 14.32 21.05
C LYS A 198 -9.02 12.82 20.86
N SER A 199 -8.69 12.29 19.67
CA SER A 199 -8.64 10.85 19.44
C SER A 199 -7.72 10.17 20.45
N HIS A 200 -6.50 10.70 20.58
CA HIS A 200 -5.45 10.15 21.46
C HIS A 200 -5.95 10.06 22.92
N LEU A 201 -6.40 11.18 23.48
CA LEU A 201 -6.92 11.25 24.85
C LEU A 201 -8.14 10.33 25.07
N ALA A 202 -9.08 10.30 24.14
CA ALA A 202 -10.27 9.45 24.26
C ALA A 202 -9.93 7.95 24.27
N THR A 203 -8.89 7.55 23.52
CA THR A 203 -8.42 6.16 23.52
C THR A 203 -7.65 5.85 24.80
N SER A 204 -6.78 6.75 25.24
CA SER A 204 -6.05 6.59 26.51
C SER A 204 -7.00 6.45 27.70
N GLU A 205 -8.09 7.23 27.74
CA GLU A 205 -9.15 7.11 28.75
C GLU A 205 -9.87 5.76 28.67
N GLN A 206 -10.21 5.28 27.47
CA GLN A 206 -10.86 3.98 27.27
C GLN A 206 -10.04 2.81 27.84
N PHE A 207 -8.72 2.89 27.72
CA PHE A 207 -7.82 1.85 28.22
C PHE A 207 -7.26 2.13 29.63
N GLY A 208 -7.56 3.30 30.20
CA GLY A 208 -7.10 3.69 31.54
C GLY A 208 -5.59 3.98 31.64
N SER A 209 -4.96 4.41 30.53
CA SER A 209 -3.52 4.68 30.48
C SER A 209 -3.16 5.75 29.46
N GLU A 210 -2.54 6.84 29.93
CA GLU A 210 -2.04 7.94 29.09
C GLU A 210 -0.85 7.54 28.22
N THR A 211 -0.13 6.46 28.56
CA THR A 211 1.10 6.02 27.87
C THR A 211 0.88 4.84 26.92
N LEU A 212 -0.37 4.39 26.75
CA LEU A 212 -0.67 3.23 25.92
C LEU A 212 -0.44 3.51 24.44
N LEU A 213 -0.99 4.63 23.97
CA LEU A 213 -0.71 5.10 22.63
C LEU A 213 0.62 5.82 22.63
N THR A 214 1.46 5.41 21.70
CA THR A 214 2.71 6.11 21.44
C THR A 214 2.40 7.06 20.27
N GLY A 215 2.56 8.35 20.56
CA GLY A 215 2.27 9.61 19.83
C GLY A 215 2.10 9.71 18.31
N GLU A 216 2.71 10.73 17.68
CA GLU A 216 2.21 11.40 16.45
C GLU A 216 0.68 11.53 16.40
N PRO A 217 -0.02 12.19 17.34
CA PRO A 217 -1.47 12.38 17.20
C PRO A 217 -1.92 12.99 15.86
N ALA A 218 -1.19 13.92 15.23
CA ALA A 218 -1.56 14.55 13.96
C ALA A 218 -1.94 13.52 12.88
N GLY A 219 -3.08 13.75 12.24
CA GLY A 219 -3.71 12.86 11.28
C GLY A 219 -4.48 11.68 11.90
N ARG A 220 -4.35 11.40 13.21
CA ARG A 220 -5.08 10.31 13.85
C ARG A 220 -6.58 10.62 13.87
N GLN A 221 -7.38 9.70 13.34
CA GLN A 221 -8.82 9.84 13.20
C GLN A 221 -9.54 8.63 13.80
N THR A 222 -10.54 8.85 14.65
CA THR A 222 -11.26 7.76 15.32
C THR A 222 -12.72 8.08 15.59
N TRP A 223 -13.55 7.05 15.64
CA TRP A 223 -14.97 7.15 15.94
C TRP A 223 -15.30 6.58 17.32
N PHE A 224 -16.14 7.30 18.07
CA PHE A 224 -16.63 6.89 19.39
C PHE A 224 -18.14 7.03 19.48
N ASN A 225 -18.82 6.16 20.25
CA ASN A 225 -20.23 6.34 20.57
C ASN A 225 -20.41 6.91 21.99
N VAL A 226 -20.96 8.13 22.11
CA VAL A 226 -20.89 8.96 23.34
C VAL A 226 -22.11 8.80 24.27
N GLN A 227 -23.08 7.93 23.96
CA GLN A 227 -24.31 7.77 24.76
C GLN A 227 -24.15 7.07 26.14
N GLN A 228 -22.95 6.95 26.70
CA GLN A 228 -22.77 6.41 28.05
C GLN A 228 -23.20 7.45 29.11
N GLY A 229 -24.39 7.27 29.71
CA GLY A 229 -24.64 7.86 31.03
C GLY A 229 -26.05 8.02 31.60
N THR A 230 -27.16 7.75 30.91
CA THR A 230 -28.47 8.18 31.47
C THR A 230 -29.63 7.19 31.60
N GLU A 231 -29.62 5.98 31.01
CA GLU A 231 -30.85 5.14 31.05
C GLU A 231 -30.75 3.75 31.69
N GLU A 232 -29.57 3.15 31.89
CA GLU A 232 -29.51 1.77 32.44
C GLU A 232 -29.19 1.64 33.94
N SER A 233 -28.91 2.73 34.68
CA SER A 233 -28.63 2.65 36.12
C SER A 233 -29.82 2.93 37.05
N LYS A 234 -31.06 3.02 36.53
CA LYS A 234 -32.26 3.27 37.35
C LYS A 234 -32.98 2.03 37.87
N SER A 235 -32.46 0.82 37.65
CA SER A 235 -32.97 -0.37 38.31
C SER A 235 -31.84 -1.24 38.85
N GLU A 236 -31.21 -0.81 39.93
CA GLU A 236 -31.04 -1.62 41.14
C GLU A 236 -30.44 -0.79 42.27
N LYS A 237 -30.90 -1.07 43.48
CA LYS A 237 -30.73 -0.25 44.69
C LYS A 237 -29.31 -0.34 45.26
N GLY A 238 -28.81 0.80 45.73
CA GLY A 238 -28.05 0.87 46.99
C GLY A 238 -26.60 1.35 46.90
N GLN A 239 -26.39 2.61 47.27
CA GLN A 239 -25.18 3.18 47.89
C GLN A 239 -23.80 2.79 47.32
N GLU A 240 -23.28 3.64 46.44
CA GLU A 240 -21.92 4.17 46.56
C GLU A 240 -21.81 5.51 45.82
N LYS A 241 -21.24 6.53 46.48
CA LYS A 241 -21.06 7.87 45.94
C LYS A 241 -19.66 8.02 45.32
N ALA A 242 -19.66 8.29 44.01
CA ALA A 242 -18.79 9.20 43.27
C ALA A 242 -17.31 8.86 43.03
N SER A 243 -17.03 8.30 41.83
CA SER A 243 -15.83 8.60 41.01
C SER A 243 -15.92 8.12 39.54
N GLY A 244 -17.11 7.99 38.95
CA GLY A 244 -17.27 7.40 37.61
C GLY A 244 -17.93 8.33 36.60
N GLY A 245 -17.18 9.23 35.98
CA GLY A 245 -17.55 9.76 34.66
C GLY A 245 -16.98 8.80 33.62
N GLY A 246 -17.80 7.92 33.03
CA GLY A 246 -17.32 6.99 32.00
C GLY A 246 -16.76 7.70 30.75
N VAL A 247 -16.13 6.95 29.85
CA VAL A 247 -15.51 7.45 28.60
C VAL A 247 -16.44 8.40 27.83
N GLY A 248 -17.75 8.13 27.77
CA GLY A 248 -18.72 9.04 27.15
C GLY A 248 -18.85 10.40 27.84
N GLY A 249 -18.77 10.44 29.17
CA GLY A 249 -18.71 11.69 29.94
C GLY A 249 -17.41 12.47 29.70
N PHE A 250 -16.28 11.76 29.61
CA PHE A 250 -14.99 12.36 29.27
C PHE A 250 -14.97 12.93 27.85
N ILE A 251 -15.45 12.18 26.85
CA ILE A 251 -15.56 12.66 25.47
C ILE A 251 -16.51 13.86 25.38
N SER A 252 -17.66 13.81 26.08
CA SER A 252 -18.55 14.97 26.17
C SER A 252 -17.84 16.19 26.75
N SER A 253 -16.92 16.01 27.71
CA SER A 253 -16.10 17.09 28.26
C SER A 253 -15.04 17.61 27.28
N LEU A 254 -14.42 16.74 26.47
CA LEU A 254 -13.48 17.12 25.40
C LEU A 254 -14.18 17.93 24.29
N LEU A 255 -15.46 17.65 24.06
CA LEU A 255 -16.29 18.33 23.07
C LEU A 255 -16.98 19.58 23.62
N SER A 256 -17.00 19.77 24.94
CA SER A 256 -17.60 20.94 25.59
C SER A 256 -16.63 22.12 25.55
N PRO A 257 -17.08 23.35 25.24
CA PRO A 257 -16.27 24.54 25.43
C PRO A 257 -15.83 24.64 26.90
N THR A 258 -14.55 24.87 27.15
CA THR A 258 -14.00 25.05 28.50
C THR A 258 -14.84 26.05 29.28
N LYS A 259 -15.32 25.65 30.47
CA LYS A 259 -16.03 26.50 31.46
C LYS A 259 -15.10 27.59 32.00
N ASN A 260 -14.77 28.59 31.19
CA ASN A 260 -14.11 29.82 31.61
C ASN A 260 -14.67 31.02 30.83
N SER A 261 -15.98 31.09 30.67
CA SER A 261 -16.69 32.37 30.61
C SER A 261 -18.08 32.18 31.20
N LYS A 262 -18.41 32.97 32.23
CA LYS A 262 -19.79 33.11 32.69
C LYS A 262 -20.49 34.08 31.74
N THR A 263 -20.87 33.60 30.55
CA THR A 263 -21.91 34.22 29.74
C THR A 263 -22.87 33.12 29.33
N ASN A 264 -24.13 33.24 29.76
CA ASN A 264 -25.25 32.50 29.18
C ASN A 264 -25.41 33.00 27.73
N GLU A 265 -24.58 32.53 26.81
CA GLU A 265 -24.86 32.65 25.39
C GLU A 265 -25.72 31.45 25.00
N GLY A 266 -26.95 31.74 24.59
CA GLY A 266 -27.86 30.73 24.05
C GLY A 266 -27.17 29.94 22.95
N THR A 267 -27.46 28.63 22.90
CA THR A 267 -27.13 27.78 21.76
C THR A 267 -27.60 28.49 20.49
N ASN A 268 -26.68 29.08 19.72
CA ASN A 268 -26.98 29.54 18.38
C ASN A 268 -27.30 28.27 17.58
N ASP A 269 -28.58 28.05 17.28
CA ASP A 269 -29.01 26.92 16.45
C ASP A 269 -28.49 27.15 15.02
N VAL A 270 -27.46 26.39 14.65
CA VAL A 270 -27.04 26.27 13.24
C VAL A 270 -28.20 25.68 12.44
N ASP A 271 -28.40 26.15 11.22
CA ASP A 271 -29.40 25.60 10.31
C ASP A 271 -29.06 24.14 9.94
N GLU A 272 -29.68 23.19 10.66
CA GLU A 272 -29.48 21.76 10.42
C GLU A 272 -29.98 21.32 9.04
N ALA A 273 -30.95 22.02 8.43
CA ALA A 273 -31.39 21.68 7.07
C ALA A 273 -30.28 21.96 6.06
N LEU A 274 -29.60 23.11 6.18
CA LEU A 274 -28.43 23.45 5.37
C LEU A 274 -27.27 22.47 5.61
N VAL A 275 -27.00 22.09 6.86
CA VAL A 275 -25.97 21.09 7.18
C VAL A 275 -26.23 19.77 6.46
N GLN A 276 -27.47 19.29 6.49
CA GLN A 276 -27.83 18.05 5.80
C GLN A 276 -27.70 18.21 4.29
N GLU A 277 -28.21 19.30 3.70
CA GLU A 277 -28.13 19.56 2.26
C GLU A 277 -26.68 19.57 1.75
N LEU A 278 -25.77 20.25 2.45
CA LEU A 278 -24.34 20.27 2.13
C LEU A 278 -23.68 18.89 2.30
N ALA A 279 -24.13 18.07 3.24
CA ALA A 279 -23.56 16.75 3.52
C ALA A 279 -23.99 15.65 2.51
N LEU A 280 -25.06 15.86 1.74
CA LEU A 280 -25.66 14.84 0.89
C LEU A 280 -24.76 14.36 -0.27
N GLY A 281 -23.79 15.16 -0.72
CA GLY A 281 -22.89 14.80 -1.82
C GLY A 281 -23.63 14.44 -3.11
N GLY A 282 -24.72 15.15 -3.43
CA GLY A 282 -25.51 14.95 -4.64
C GLY A 282 -26.57 13.84 -4.55
N ARG A 283 -26.70 13.14 -3.41
CA ARG A 283 -27.83 12.23 -3.19
C ARG A 283 -29.14 13.03 -3.01
N PRO A 284 -30.27 12.57 -3.56
CA PRO A 284 -31.54 13.29 -3.44
C PRO A 284 -32.09 13.30 -2.00
N HIS A 285 -31.65 12.36 -1.16
CA HIS A 285 -32.11 12.22 0.22
C HIS A 285 -31.04 11.55 1.11
N PRO A 286 -31.11 11.75 2.44
CA PRO A 286 -30.22 11.06 3.38
C PRO A 286 -30.38 9.54 3.34
N GLY A 287 -29.28 8.83 3.61
CA GLY A 287 -29.22 7.37 3.70
C GLY A 287 -28.34 6.73 2.62
N PHE A 288 -28.38 5.39 2.58
CA PHE A 288 -27.55 4.58 1.68
C PHE A 288 -28.43 3.68 0.80
N GLU A 289 -28.09 3.63 -0.49
CA GLU A 289 -28.76 2.80 -1.49
C GLU A 289 -27.70 2.27 -2.47
N PRO A 290 -27.24 1.02 -2.27
CA PRO A 290 -26.13 0.48 -3.05
C PRO A 290 -26.52 0.17 -4.51
N SER A 291 -27.81 0.02 -4.83
CA SER A 291 -28.28 -0.13 -6.21
C SER A 291 -28.12 1.14 -7.05
N VAL A 292 -28.05 2.31 -6.40
CA VAL A 292 -27.76 3.59 -7.05
C VAL A 292 -26.26 3.84 -7.10
N ASN A 293 -25.58 3.75 -5.94
CA ASN A 293 -24.13 3.79 -5.87
C ASN A 293 -23.66 3.09 -4.58
N PRO A 294 -22.84 2.03 -4.67
CA PRO A 294 -22.32 1.31 -3.51
C PRO A 294 -21.24 2.08 -2.73
N ASN A 295 -20.75 3.22 -3.23
CA ASN A 295 -19.82 4.08 -2.52
C ASN A 295 -20.56 5.07 -1.60
N THR A 296 -19.98 5.36 -0.44
CA THR A 296 -20.50 6.33 0.52
C THR A 296 -20.18 7.76 0.11
N ASN A 297 -20.98 8.70 0.61
CA ASN A 297 -20.75 10.14 0.52
C ASN A 297 -20.12 10.71 1.78
N ASP A 298 -19.80 9.89 2.79
CA ASP A 298 -19.33 10.31 4.10
C ASP A 298 -20.30 11.27 4.80
N GLN A 299 -21.61 11.02 4.65
CA GLN A 299 -22.66 11.94 5.10
C GLN A 299 -22.55 12.27 6.60
N ILE A 300 -22.21 11.27 7.43
CA ILE A 300 -22.11 11.42 8.89
C ILE A 300 -20.93 12.32 9.25
N PHE A 301 -19.74 12.04 8.69
CA PHE A 301 -18.55 12.84 8.91
C PHE A 301 -18.73 14.27 8.40
N ARG A 302 -19.22 14.42 7.17
CA ARG A 302 -19.46 15.73 6.54
C ARG A 302 -20.44 16.56 7.34
N ALA A 303 -21.57 15.99 7.74
CA ALA A 303 -22.54 16.70 8.57
C ALA A 303 -21.93 17.17 9.89
N GLN A 304 -21.05 16.38 10.53
CA GLN A 304 -20.34 16.81 11.73
C GLN A 304 -19.36 17.96 11.45
N GLN A 305 -18.53 17.87 10.41
CA GLN A 305 -17.56 18.92 10.09
C GLN A 305 -18.22 20.22 9.64
N ILE A 306 -19.21 20.15 8.74
CA ILE A 306 -19.96 21.32 8.26
C ILE A 306 -20.64 22.03 9.43
N ARG A 307 -21.27 21.29 10.35
CA ARG A 307 -21.88 21.86 11.54
C ARG A 307 -20.85 22.59 12.41
N ASN A 308 -19.68 21.98 12.63
CA ASN A 308 -18.60 22.61 13.41
C ASN A 308 -18.09 23.88 12.72
N TYR A 309 -17.92 23.84 11.40
CA TYR A 309 -17.49 24.98 10.59
C TYR A 309 -18.49 26.14 10.68
N LEU A 310 -19.78 25.89 10.46
CA LEU A 310 -20.82 26.92 10.52
C LEU A 310 -20.91 27.57 11.91
N ARG A 311 -20.77 26.78 12.98
CA ARG A 311 -20.70 27.32 14.36
C ARG A 311 -19.51 28.26 14.54
N ASP A 312 -18.32 27.85 14.08
CA ASP A 312 -17.11 28.67 14.19
C ASP A 312 -17.22 29.94 13.35
N TYR A 313 -17.72 29.82 12.12
CA TYR A 313 -17.98 30.94 11.21
C TYR A 313 -18.93 31.98 11.81
N GLU A 314 -20.08 31.56 12.35
CA GLU A 314 -21.02 32.47 13.00
C GLU A 314 -20.42 33.15 14.22
N LYS A 315 -19.69 32.39 15.06
CA LYS A 315 -19.06 32.91 16.28
C LYS A 315 -18.01 33.98 15.94
N LYS A 316 -17.06 33.66 15.05
CA LYS A 316 -16.00 34.60 14.64
C LYS A 316 -16.58 35.81 13.90
N THR A 317 -17.60 35.62 13.07
CA THR A 317 -18.29 36.73 12.39
C THR A 317 -18.99 37.67 13.38
N LYS A 318 -19.57 37.15 14.47
CA LYS A 318 -20.17 37.98 15.53
C LYS A 318 -19.11 38.77 16.30
N LEU A 319 -17.99 38.14 16.66
CA LEU A 319 -16.86 38.79 17.34
C LEU A 319 -16.20 39.88 16.49
N ALA A 320 -15.99 39.63 15.20
CA ALA A 320 -15.45 40.63 14.28
C ALA A 320 -16.39 41.84 14.15
N LYS A 321 -17.71 41.62 14.15
CA LYS A 321 -18.70 42.70 14.13
C LYS A 321 -18.76 43.50 15.44
N SER A 322 -18.36 42.92 16.58
CA SER A 322 -18.29 43.64 17.87
C SER A 322 -16.99 44.45 18.04
N GLY A 323 -16.00 44.26 17.17
CA GLY A 323 -14.70 44.94 17.24
C GLY A 323 -13.73 44.32 18.25
N ASP A 324 -14.04 43.13 18.77
CA ASP A 324 -13.31 42.47 19.87
C ASP A 324 -12.25 41.44 19.41
N SER A 325 -11.99 41.28 18.12
CA SER A 325 -11.04 40.26 17.63
C SER A 325 -10.20 40.71 16.43
N ASN A 326 -8.88 40.50 16.51
CA ASN A 326 -7.94 40.55 15.37
C ASN A 326 -7.78 39.18 14.68
N GLU A 327 -8.63 38.19 15.00
CA GLU A 327 -8.56 36.85 14.42
C GLU A 327 -8.87 36.85 12.92
N ILE A 328 -8.19 35.98 12.17
CA ILE A 328 -8.48 35.73 10.76
C ILE A 328 -9.91 35.16 10.65
N LEU A 329 -10.77 35.85 9.90
CA LEU A 329 -12.13 35.37 9.65
C LEU A 329 -12.10 34.12 8.75
N PRO A 330 -12.84 33.06 9.09
CA PRO A 330 -13.03 31.92 8.21
C PRO A 330 -13.76 32.36 6.93
N SER A 331 -13.48 31.68 5.82
CA SER A 331 -14.18 31.92 4.56
C SER A 331 -15.70 31.70 4.74
N PRO A 332 -16.57 32.47 4.05
CA PRO A 332 -17.98 32.14 4.01
C PRO A 332 -18.21 30.73 3.45
N PRO A 333 -19.28 30.02 3.91
CA PRO A 333 -19.73 28.80 3.26
C PRO A 333 -20.18 29.10 1.81
N PRO A 334 -20.21 28.09 0.92
CA PRO A 334 -20.59 28.27 -0.47
C PRO A 334 -22.05 28.74 -0.60
N ASP A 335 -22.31 29.62 -1.59
CA ASP A 335 -23.67 30.06 -1.93
C ASP A 335 -24.41 28.95 -2.70
N MET A 336 -25.44 28.38 -2.06
CA MET A 336 -26.26 27.31 -2.61
C MET A 336 -27.19 27.77 -3.76
N SER A 337 -27.43 29.08 -3.89
CA SER A 337 -28.44 29.61 -4.82
C SER A 337 -27.90 29.93 -6.22
N SER A 338 -26.59 30.11 -6.35
CA SER A 338 -25.94 30.49 -7.61
C SER A 338 -25.14 29.32 -8.20
N SER A 339 -25.25 29.13 -9.52
CA SER A 339 -24.35 28.25 -10.26
C SER A 339 -23.18 29.08 -10.79
N PRO A 340 -21.94 28.58 -10.71
CA PRO A 340 -20.80 29.33 -11.22
C PRO A 340 -20.88 29.43 -12.74
N THR A 341 -20.52 30.60 -13.25
CA THR A 341 -20.53 30.91 -14.69
C THR A 341 -19.13 30.91 -15.30
N THR A 342 -18.12 30.95 -14.45
CA THR A 342 -16.69 30.94 -14.80
C THR A 342 -15.98 29.80 -14.09
N ILE A 343 -14.83 29.38 -14.63
CA ILE A 343 -13.96 28.37 -14.02
C ILE A 343 -13.45 28.88 -12.67
N GLU A 344 -13.13 30.17 -12.56
CA GLU A 344 -12.72 30.78 -11.31
C GLU A 344 -13.79 30.69 -10.21
N GLU A 345 -15.03 31.03 -10.52
CA GLU A 345 -16.16 30.90 -9.58
C GLU A 345 -16.36 29.45 -9.15
N CYS A 346 -16.28 28.51 -10.10
CA CYS A 346 -16.38 27.07 -9.87
C CYS A 346 -15.29 26.59 -8.89
N CYS A 347 -14.02 26.87 -9.18
CA CYS A 347 -12.91 26.51 -8.28
C CYS A 347 -13.04 27.15 -6.90
N ARG A 348 -13.39 28.44 -6.82
CA ARG A 348 -13.56 29.14 -5.53
C ARG A 348 -14.68 28.52 -4.70
N LYS A 349 -15.83 28.23 -5.32
CA LYS A 349 -16.97 27.60 -4.65
C LYS A 349 -16.62 26.19 -4.17
N ALA A 350 -15.90 25.42 -4.98
CA ALA A 350 -15.41 24.11 -4.59
C ALA A 350 -14.43 24.14 -3.42
N VAL A 351 -13.50 25.12 -3.39
CA VAL A 351 -12.60 25.30 -2.23
C VAL A 351 -13.36 25.78 -1.00
N GLN A 352 -14.37 26.65 -1.13
CA GLN A 352 -15.26 27.02 -0.01
C GLN A 352 -15.94 25.79 0.60
N PHE A 353 -16.46 24.89 -0.24
CA PHE A 353 -17.03 23.63 0.23
C PHE A 353 -15.98 22.76 0.93
N TYR A 354 -14.88 22.49 0.25
CA TYR A 354 -13.87 21.54 0.71
C TYR A 354 -13.12 22.02 1.97
N ASN A 355 -13.00 23.34 2.15
CA ASN A 355 -12.50 23.97 3.37
C ASN A 355 -13.36 23.64 4.60
N MET A 356 -14.68 23.45 4.44
CA MET A 356 -15.53 23.05 5.57
C MET A 356 -15.24 21.64 6.09
N LEU A 357 -14.48 20.83 5.33
CA LEU A 357 -14.16 19.44 5.65
C LEU A 357 -12.75 19.27 6.24
N VAL A 358 -11.94 20.34 6.30
CA VAL A 358 -10.59 20.27 6.88
C VAL A 358 -10.67 20.00 8.38
N CYS A 359 -9.82 19.09 8.86
CA CYS A 359 -9.71 18.77 10.27
C CYS A 359 -8.92 19.85 11.03
N GLU A 360 -9.09 19.90 12.35
CA GLU A 360 -8.49 20.93 13.21
C GLU A 360 -6.96 21.01 13.14
N ASP A 361 -6.30 19.89 12.87
CA ASP A 361 -4.86 19.74 12.74
C ASP A 361 -4.35 19.95 11.30
N GLY A 362 -5.24 20.21 10.33
CA GLY A 362 -4.90 20.66 8.98
C GLY A 362 -4.92 19.60 7.88
N HIS A 363 -5.34 18.36 8.16
CA HIS A 363 -5.52 17.34 7.13
C HIS A 363 -6.98 17.20 6.69
N TRP A 364 -7.21 16.51 5.58
CA TRP A 364 -8.54 16.01 5.22
C TRP A 364 -8.71 14.55 5.61
N ALA A 365 -9.78 14.26 6.34
CA ALA A 365 -10.21 12.90 6.69
C ALA A 365 -11.19 12.37 5.63
N ALA A 366 -11.13 11.07 5.37
CA ALA A 366 -11.87 10.43 4.29
C ALA A 366 -12.12 8.94 4.55
N ASP A 367 -13.24 8.43 4.03
CA ASP A 367 -13.41 7.00 3.78
C ASP A 367 -12.31 6.49 2.83
N TYR A 368 -11.72 5.38 3.23
CA TYR A 368 -10.67 4.67 2.51
C TYR A 368 -10.91 3.14 2.56
N GLY A 369 -12.18 2.76 2.55
CA GLY A 369 -12.65 1.39 2.51
C GLY A 369 -12.81 0.85 1.09
N GLY A 370 -13.59 -0.21 0.95
CA GLY A 370 -13.85 -0.88 -0.34
C GLY A 370 -13.57 -2.38 -0.32
N PRO A 371 -12.38 -2.83 0.14
CA PRO A 371 -12.05 -4.25 0.15
C PRO A 371 -12.85 -5.06 1.20
N HIS A 372 -13.44 -6.18 0.76
CA HIS A 372 -14.34 -7.00 1.58
C HIS A 372 -13.65 -8.07 2.44
N PHE A 373 -12.32 -8.14 2.43
CA PHE A 373 -11.55 -9.12 3.21
C PHE A 373 -10.87 -8.54 4.46
N LEU A 374 -10.96 -7.22 4.66
CA LEU A 374 -10.31 -6.52 5.79
C LEU A 374 -11.09 -6.70 7.09
N LEU A 375 -12.35 -6.26 7.08
CA LEU A 375 -13.23 -6.32 8.25
C LEU A 375 -13.45 -7.77 8.75
N PRO A 376 -13.67 -8.78 7.87
CA PRO A 376 -13.72 -10.17 8.31
C PRO A 376 -12.48 -10.66 9.05
N GLY A 377 -11.28 -10.25 8.60
CA GLY A 377 -10.03 -10.60 9.27
C GLY A 377 -9.99 -10.09 10.71
N LEU A 378 -10.39 -8.83 10.92
CA LEU A 378 -10.50 -8.23 12.26
C LEU A 378 -11.53 -8.97 13.13
N ILE A 379 -12.70 -9.30 12.58
CA ILE A 379 -13.77 -9.99 13.32
C ILE A 379 -13.35 -11.42 13.71
N VAL A 380 -12.70 -12.16 12.81
CA VAL A 380 -12.14 -13.49 13.13
C VAL A 380 -11.15 -13.37 14.28
N THR A 381 -10.22 -12.40 14.21
CA THR A 381 -9.23 -12.17 15.26
C THR A 381 -9.89 -11.79 16.59
N TRP A 382 -10.83 -10.85 16.60
CA TRP A 382 -11.61 -10.49 17.79
C TRP A 382 -12.30 -11.71 18.41
N TYR A 383 -12.91 -12.55 17.58
CA TYR A 383 -13.58 -13.76 18.03
C TYR A 383 -12.63 -14.76 18.66
N VAL A 384 -11.52 -15.09 17.99
CA VAL A 384 -10.56 -16.10 18.50
C VAL A 384 -9.78 -15.61 19.72
N MET A 385 -9.67 -14.30 19.93
CA MET A 385 -9.16 -13.67 21.15
C MET A 385 -10.19 -13.64 22.30
N ASN A 386 -11.30 -14.37 22.20
CA ASN A 386 -12.42 -14.39 23.15
C ASN A 386 -13.19 -13.07 23.28
N ARG A 387 -13.38 -12.36 22.16
CA ARG A 387 -14.26 -11.20 22.04
C ARG A 387 -13.99 -10.08 23.08
N PRO A 388 -12.75 -9.57 23.19
CA PRO A 388 -12.45 -8.51 24.14
C PRO A 388 -13.28 -7.25 23.82
N SER A 389 -14.07 -6.77 24.79
CA SER A 389 -14.94 -5.59 24.62
C SER A 389 -14.19 -4.28 24.42
N LYS A 390 -12.93 -4.20 24.89
CA LYS A 390 -12.03 -3.07 24.60
C LYS A 390 -11.67 -2.96 23.12
N LEU A 391 -11.74 -4.06 22.36
CA LEU A 391 -11.37 -4.12 20.94
C LEU A 391 -12.55 -3.78 20.02
N ILE A 392 -13.65 -4.51 20.19
CA ILE A 392 -14.93 -4.28 19.50
C ILE A 392 -16.03 -4.35 20.55
N ASP A 393 -16.75 -3.25 20.71
CA ASP A 393 -17.95 -3.17 21.55
C ASP A 393 -19.22 -3.56 20.78
N GLU A 394 -20.35 -3.69 21.50
CA GLU A 394 -21.62 -4.12 20.92
C GLU A 394 -22.13 -3.17 19.82
N LYS A 395 -21.95 -1.86 19.98
CA LYS A 395 -22.41 -0.87 18.99
C LYS A 395 -21.55 -0.93 17.72
N GLN A 396 -20.23 -1.11 17.87
CA GLN A 396 -19.33 -1.37 16.77
C GLN A 396 -19.75 -2.65 16.03
N ALA A 397 -20.00 -3.75 16.76
CA ALA A 397 -20.45 -5.01 16.18
C ALA A 397 -21.76 -4.88 15.38
N GLN A 398 -22.73 -4.11 15.89
CA GLN A 398 -23.99 -3.82 15.19
C GLN A 398 -23.76 -3.04 13.89
N MET A 399 -22.90 -2.01 13.91
CA MET A 399 -22.55 -1.22 12.72
C MET A 399 -21.77 -2.02 11.68
N MET A 400 -20.90 -2.93 12.11
CA MET A 400 -20.18 -3.87 11.24
C MET A 400 -21.15 -4.87 10.61
N ALA A 401 -22.09 -5.41 11.38
CA ALA A 401 -23.11 -6.34 10.86
C ALA A 401 -24.06 -5.64 9.88
N HIS A 402 -24.35 -4.36 10.08
CA HIS A 402 -25.10 -3.55 9.13
C HIS A 402 -24.35 -3.40 7.81
N TYR A 403 -23.06 -3.02 7.87
CA TYR A 403 -22.19 -2.92 6.69
C TYR A 403 -22.16 -4.20 5.86
N ILE A 404 -22.02 -5.37 6.51
CA ILE A 404 -22.04 -6.64 5.78
C ILE A 404 -23.39 -6.86 5.10
N ARG A 405 -24.52 -6.60 5.76
CA ARG A 405 -25.85 -6.83 5.18
C ARG A 405 -26.16 -5.93 3.99
N VAL A 406 -25.81 -4.64 4.04
CA VAL A 406 -26.14 -3.70 2.96
C VAL A 406 -25.35 -3.95 1.69
N HIS A 407 -24.13 -4.48 1.81
CA HIS A 407 -23.30 -4.81 0.65
C HIS A 407 -23.58 -6.21 0.06
N GLN A 408 -24.54 -6.97 0.60
CA GLN A 408 -24.94 -8.26 0.03
C GLN A 408 -25.64 -8.05 -1.32
N GLN A 409 -25.22 -8.82 -2.33
CA GLN A 409 -25.80 -8.75 -3.67
C GLN A 409 -27.07 -9.59 -3.78
N LEU A 410 -27.84 -9.39 -4.87
CA LEU A 410 -29.10 -10.08 -5.13
C LEU A 410 -28.97 -11.60 -5.22
N ASP A 411 -27.79 -12.09 -5.63
CA ASP A 411 -27.46 -13.52 -5.68
C ASP A 411 -27.13 -14.11 -4.30
N GLY A 412 -27.10 -13.29 -3.24
CA GLY A 412 -26.80 -13.70 -1.88
C GLY A 412 -25.31 -13.64 -1.51
N GLY A 413 -24.43 -13.37 -2.47
CA GLY A 413 -22.99 -13.32 -2.25
C GLY A 413 -22.44 -11.91 -1.96
N TRP A 414 -21.12 -11.86 -1.80
CA TRP A 414 -20.32 -10.64 -1.72
C TRP A 414 -19.09 -10.75 -2.62
N GLY A 415 -18.72 -9.65 -3.26
CA GLY A 415 -17.48 -9.54 -4.03
C GLY A 415 -16.23 -9.41 -3.17
N SER A 416 -15.06 -9.39 -3.81
CA SER A 416 -13.77 -9.11 -3.15
C SER A 416 -13.62 -7.65 -2.69
N HIS A 417 -14.43 -6.76 -3.26
CA HIS A 417 -14.64 -5.36 -2.85
C HIS A 417 -16.08 -4.93 -3.18
N ILE A 418 -16.47 -3.72 -2.77
CA ILE A 418 -17.84 -3.17 -2.88
C ILE A 418 -18.39 -3.09 -4.32
N GLU A 419 -17.56 -3.14 -5.35
CA GLU A 419 -17.98 -3.10 -6.76
C GLU A 419 -17.65 -4.39 -7.54
N SER A 420 -17.07 -5.39 -6.87
CA SER A 420 -16.81 -6.69 -7.48
C SER A 420 -18.13 -7.48 -7.56
N PRO A 421 -18.36 -8.31 -8.60
CA PRO A 421 -19.39 -9.35 -8.52
C PRO A 421 -19.11 -10.32 -7.37
N SER A 422 -20.11 -11.06 -6.94
CA SER A 422 -19.97 -12.08 -5.88
C SER A 422 -18.86 -13.10 -6.18
N THR A 423 -18.06 -13.40 -5.16
CA THR A 423 -16.90 -14.31 -5.20
C THR A 423 -16.96 -15.29 -4.04
N MET A 424 -16.28 -16.44 -4.11
CA MET A 424 -16.18 -17.31 -2.93
C MET A 424 -15.32 -16.66 -1.84
N PHE A 425 -14.27 -15.95 -2.23
CA PHE A 425 -13.39 -15.20 -1.34
C PHE A 425 -14.16 -14.19 -0.48
N GLY A 426 -14.93 -13.30 -1.10
CA GLY A 426 -15.74 -12.31 -0.39
C GLY A 426 -16.89 -12.96 0.38
N SER A 427 -17.64 -13.86 -0.25
CA SER A 427 -18.86 -14.43 0.34
C SER A 427 -18.59 -15.28 1.57
N VAL A 428 -17.56 -16.13 1.54
CA VAL A 428 -17.20 -16.98 2.69
C VAL A 428 -16.75 -16.12 3.87
N LEU A 429 -15.91 -15.11 3.63
CA LEU A 429 -15.41 -14.23 4.69
C LEU A 429 -16.52 -13.37 5.29
N MET A 430 -17.36 -12.75 4.47
CA MET A 430 -18.48 -11.93 4.93
C MET A 430 -19.54 -12.75 5.66
N TYR A 431 -19.87 -13.96 5.16
CA TYR A 431 -20.77 -14.88 5.85
C TYR A 431 -20.26 -15.25 7.24
N VAL A 432 -19.00 -15.70 7.32
CA VAL A 432 -18.38 -16.07 8.61
C VAL A 432 -18.38 -14.87 9.54
N ALA A 433 -17.94 -13.70 9.08
CA ALA A 433 -17.94 -12.48 9.87
C ALA A 433 -19.33 -12.13 10.42
N LEU A 434 -20.38 -12.22 9.59
CA LEU A 434 -21.76 -11.95 10.01
C LEU A 434 -22.24 -12.93 11.09
N ARG A 435 -21.93 -14.22 10.95
CA ARG A 435 -22.22 -15.26 11.96
C ARG A 435 -21.46 -15.00 13.26
N LEU A 436 -20.18 -14.63 13.20
CA LEU A 436 -19.35 -14.31 14.37
C LEU A 436 -19.81 -13.04 15.11
N LEU A 437 -20.44 -12.10 14.40
CA LEU A 437 -21.10 -10.92 14.97
C LEU A 437 -22.48 -11.22 15.59
N GLY A 438 -22.95 -12.46 15.54
CA GLY A 438 -24.15 -12.93 16.22
C GLY A 438 -25.41 -13.01 15.36
N ALA A 439 -25.33 -12.88 14.03
CA ALA A 439 -26.48 -13.16 13.16
C ALA A 439 -26.85 -14.65 13.25
N ASP A 440 -28.14 -14.98 13.36
CA ASP A 440 -28.63 -16.36 13.39
C ASP A 440 -28.38 -17.06 12.04
N LYS A 441 -28.29 -18.39 12.02
CA LYS A 441 -28.17 -19.15 10.76
C LYS A 441 -29.40 -18.94 9.87
N ASP A 442 -30.56 -18.70 10.45
CA ASP A 442 -31.83 -18.48 9.74
C ASP A 442 -32.06 -16.99 9.41
N ASP A 443 -31.10 -16.10 9.70
CA ASP A 443 -31.09 -14.72 9.17
C ASP A 443 -31.18 -14.75 7.63
N GLU A 444 -32.01 -13.88 7.05
CA GLU A 444 -32.25 -13.82 5.60
C GLU A 444 -30.95 -13.72 4.80
N ALA A 445 -30.00 -12.89 5.27
CA ALA A 445 -28.71 -12.74 4.62
C ALA A 445 -27.88 -14.03 4.70
N CYS A 446 -27.90 -14.71 5.84
CA CYS A 446 -27.20 -15.98 6.04
C CYS A 446 -27.77 -17.10 5.14
N VAL A 447 -29.10 -17.19 5.00
CA VAL A 447 -29.75 -18.19 4.15
C VAL A 447 -29.36 -17.99 2.68
N LYS A 448 -29.41 -16.75 2.18
CA LYS A 448 -29.02 -16.43 0.80
C LYS A 448 -27.54 -16.69 0.54
N ALA A 449 -26.68 -16.33 1.49
CA ALA A 449 -25.24 -16.58 1.43
C ALA A 449 -24.92 -18.07 1.32
N ARG A 450 -25.60 -18.92 2.10
CA ARG A 450 -25.46 -20.38 1.98
C ARG A 450 -25.94 -20.88 0.63
N SER A 451 -27.07 -20.39 0.13
CA SER A 451 -27.54 -20.75 -1.23
C SER A 451 -26.48 -20.43 -2.29
N PHE A 452 -25.88 -19.23 -2.23
CA PHE A 452 -24.79 -18.84 -3.13
C PHE A 452 -23.59 -19.79 -2.98
N MET A 453 -23.13 -20.06 -1.75
CA MET A 453 -21.99 -20.95 -1.51
C MET A 453 -22.27 -22.38 -1.98
N ASP A 454 -23.49 -22.88 -1.83
CA ASP A 454 -23.90 -24.22 -2.27
C ASP A 454 -23.80 -24.39 -3.78
N GLU A 455 -24.22 -23.37 -4.53
CA GLU A 455 -24.11 -23.34 -5.99
C GLU A 455 -22.64 -23.29 -6.48
N HIS A 456 -21.73 -22.79 -5.65
CA HIS A 456 -20.33 -22.56 -6.00
C HIS A 456 -19.35 -23.54 -5.31
N GLY A 457 -19.85 -24.63 -4.73
CA GLY A 457 -19.04 -25.74 -4.20
C GLY A 457 -18.56 -25.58 -2.76
N GLY A 458 -19.05 -24.57 -2.03
CA GLY A 458 -18.76 -24.30 -0.64
C GLY A 458 -17.34 -23.80 -0.37
N ALA A 459 -16.99 -23.66 0.91
CA ALA A 459 -15.73 -23.07 1.35
C ALA A 459 -14.46 -23.85 0.92
N LEU A 460 -14.58 -25.02 0.30
CA LEU A 460 -13.44 -25.73 -0.31
C LEU A 460 -12.83 -24.97 -1.49
N TYR A 461 -13.63 -24.16 -2.18
CA TYR A 461 -13.23 -23.41 -3.38
C TYR A 461 -12.91 -21.95 -3.10
N THR A 462 -12.84 -21.53 -1.84
CA THR A 462 -12.41 -20.17 -1.48
C THR A 462 -10.90 -19.98 -1.69
N SER A 463 -10.43 -18.73 -1.72
CA SER A 463 -9.02 -18.38 -1.89
C SER A 463 -8.15 -18.78 -0.69
N SER A 464 -6.82 -18.88 -0.89
CA SER A 464 -5.83 -19.17 0.14
C SER A 464 -5.95 -18.27 1.37
N TRP A 465 -6.12 -16.96 1.20
CA TRP A 465 -6.26 -16.05 2.33
C TRP A 465 -7.54 -16.30 3.13
N SER A 466 -8.66 -16.62 2.48
CA SER A 466 -9.88 -17.02 3.20
C SER A 466 -9.69 -18.36 3.92
N LYS A 467 -9.10 -19.36 3.25
CA LYS A 467 -8.74 -20.65 3.88
C LYS A 467 -7.88 -20.45 5.12
N PHE A 468 -6.92 -19.52 5.09
CA PHE A 468 -6.07 -19.19 6.23
C PHE A 468 -6.90 -18.75 7.45
N TYR A 469 -7.82 -17.81 7.29
CA TYR A 469 -8.72 -17.39 8.39
C TYR A 469 -9.63 -18.53 8.88
N LEU A 470 -10.12 -19.38 7.98
CA LEU A 470 -10.89 -20.58 8.36
C LEU A 470 -10.07 -21.57 9.20
N CYS A 471 -8.76 -21.70 8.91
CA CYS A 471 -7.84 -22.50 9.71
C CYS A 471 -7.64 -21.90 11.12
N LEU A 472 -7.47 -20.58 11.24
CA LEU A 472 -7.36 -19.92 12.54
C LEU A 472 -8.60 -20.15 13.42
N LEU A 473 -9.79 -20.10 12.82
CA LEU A 473 -11.07 -20.33 13.48
C LEU A 473 -11.30 -21.82 13.83
N GLY A 474 -10.60 -22.74 13.16
CA GLY A 474 -10.75 -24.19 13.33
C GLY A 474 -11.92 -24.78 12.54
N VAL A 475 -12.47 -24.04 11.58
CA VAL A 475 -13.51 -24.52 10.64
C VAL A 475 -12.90 -25.02 9.32
N MET A 476 -11.57 -25.12 9.24
CA MET A 476 -10.81 -25.82 8.19
C MET A 476 -9.53 -26.40 8.82
N ASP A 477 -9.17 -27.64 8.48
CA ASP A 477 -7.90 -28.23 8.92
C ASP A 477 -6.72 -27.56 8.19
N TRP A 478 -5.60 -27.30 8.88
CA TRP A 478 -4.37 -26.73 8.31
C TRP A 478 -3.84 -27.51 7.08
N LYS A 479 -4.14 -28.81 6.97
CA LYS A 479 -3.83 -29.64 5.78
C LYS A 479 -4.57 -29.19 4.52
N GLY A 480 -5.65 -28.42 4.68
CA GLY A 480 -6.46 -27.83 3.60
C GLY A 480 -5.87 -26.54 3.04
N HIS A 481 -4.81 -26.01 3.65
CA HIS A 481 -4.13 -24.79 3.23
C HIS A 481 -2.75 -25.12 2.63
N ASN A 482 -2.28 -24.30 1.68
CA ASN A 482 -0.93 -24.40 1.16
C ASN A 482 0.11 -23.96 2.22
N SER A 483 1.34 -24.43 2.13
CA SER A 483 2.32 -24.17 3.21
C SER A 483 2.80 -22.72 3.20
N VAL A 484 2.91 -22.12 4.39
CA VAL A 484 3.54 -20.81 4.65
C VAL A 484 4.66 -21.01 5.67
N PRO A 485 5.80 -21.61 5.28
CA PRO A 485 6.82 -22.04 6.22
C PRO A 485 7.62 -20.85 6.82
N PRO A 486 7.63 -20.65 8.15
CA PRO A 486 8.46 -19.61 8.79
C PRO A 486 9.97 -19.88 8.63
N GLU A 487 10.36 -21.11 8.28
CA GLU A 487 11.74 -21.49 8.01
C GLU A 487 12.36 -20.73 6.82
N MET A 488 11.55 -20.14 5.94
CA MET A 488 12.06 -19.33 4.83
C MET A 488 12.88 -18.13 5.27
N TRP A 489 12.64 -17.60 6.48
CA TRP A 489 13.42 -16.51 7.04
C TRP A 489 14.84 -16.91 7.46
N MET A 490 15.13 -18.22 7.55
CA MET A 490 16.45 -18.75 7.90
C MET A 490 17.33 -18.98 6.66
N LEU A 491 16.80 -18.73 5.47
CA LEU A 491 17.56 -18.81 4.23
C LEU A 491 18.63 -17.69 4.22
N PRO A 492 19.82 -17.94 3.65
CA PRO A 492 20.78 -16.85 3.42
C PRO A 492 20.19 -15.75 2.52
N ASN A 493 20.43 -14.47 2.85
CA ASN A 493 19.90 -13.30 2.11
C ASN A 493 20.28 -13.24 0.62
N TRP A 494 21.35 -13.94 0.20
CA TRP A 494 21.75 -14.04 -1.20
C TRP A 494 20.84 -14.98 -2.02
N ILE A 495 19.98 -15.78 -1.37
CA ILE A 495 19.03 -16.62 -2.09
C ILE A 495 18.02 -15.73 -2.84
N PRO A 496 17.82 -15.94 -4.15
CA PRO A 496 17.01 -15.05 -4.98
C PRO A 496 15.53 -14.92 -4.59
N PHE A 497 14.99 -15.90 -3.85
CA PHE A 497 13.62 -15.94 -3.35
C PHE A 497 13.51 -15.77 -1.81
N HIS A 498 14.53 -15.20 -1.17
CA HIS A 498 14.50 -14.88 0.26
C HIS A 498 13.36 -13.88 0.59
N PRO A 499 12.53 -14.08 1.63
CA PRO A 499 11.40 -13.21 1.97
C PRO A 499 11.73 -11.72 2.11
N GLY A 500 12.91 -11.36 2.61
CA GLY A 500 13.38 -9.97 2.70
C GLY A 500 13.55 -9.25 1.35
N ARG A 501 13.46 -9.98 0.23
CA ARG A 501 13.44 -9.42 -1.14
C ARG A 501 12.03 -9.22 -1.69
N MET A 502 11.01 -9.71 -1.00
CA MET A 502 9.63 -9.52 -1.41
C MET A 502 9.19 -8.08 -1.15
N TRP A 503 8.18 -7.64 -1.90
CA TRP A 503 7.44 -6.41 -1.60
C TRP A 503 7.05 -6.35 -0.12
N CYS A 504 7.15 -5.17 0.49
CA CYS A 504 6.89 -4.96 1.92
C CYS A 504 5.51 -5.45 2.36
N HIS A 505 4.44 -5.09 1.64
CA HIS A 505 3.10 -5.58 1.94
C HIS A 505 3.01 -7.10 1.93
N ALA A 506 3.61 -7.74 0.91
CA ALA A 506 3.62 -9.20 0.83
C ALA A 506 4.37 -9.81 2.03
N ARG A 507 5.62 -9.40 2.29
CA ARG A 507 6.39 -10.00 3.39
C ARG A 507 5.79 -9.73 4.76
N MET A 508 5.22 -8.53 4.98
CA MET A 508 4.66 -8.15 6.27
C MET A 508 3.31 -8.81 6.54
N VAL A 509 2.57 -9.23 5.51
CA VAL A 509 1.42 -10.13 5.68
C VAL A 509 1.86 -11.59 5.87
N TYR A 510 2.79 -12.08 5.06
CA TYR A 510 3.24 -13.47 5.14
C TYR A 510 4.11 -13.77 6.39
N LEU A 511 4.66 -12.74 7.05
CA LEU A 511 5.41 -12.85 8.30
C LEU A 511 4.54 -13.42 9.46
N PRO A 512 3.46 -12.74 9.91
CA PRO A 512 2.56 -13.29 10.92
C PRO A 512 1.79 -14.52 10.42
N MET A 513 1.47 -14.61 9.11
CA MET A 513 0.88 -15.84 8.57
C MET A 513 1.80 -17.04 8.73
N GLY A 514 3.10 -16.88 8.48
CA GLY A 514 4.11 -17.92 8.67
C GLY A 514 4.27 -18.30 10.14
N TYR A 515 4.21 -17.34 11.05
CA TYR A 515 4.21 -17.61 12.49
C TYR A 515 3.02 -18.46 12.92
N LEU A 516 1.80 -18.02 12.59
CA LEU A 516 0.55 -18.70 12.97
C LEU A 516 0.40 -20.07 12.29
N TYR A 517 0.81 -20.18 11.03
CA TYR A 517 0.89 -21.48 10.33
C TYR A 517 1.88 -22.38 11.04
N GLY A 518 3.13 -21.93 11.25
CA GLY A 518 4.19 -22.73 11.86
C GLY A 518 3.89 -23.18 13.28
N SER A 519 3.20 -22.35 14.07
CA SER A 519 2.71 -22.71 15.40
C SER A 519 1.44 -23.56 15.38
N ARG A 520 0.78 -23.70 14.22
CA ARG A 520 -0.52 -24.36 14.04
C ARG A 520 -1.59 -23.77 14.95
N PHE A 521 -1.64 -22.44 15.02
CA PHE A 521 -2.65 -21.73 15.79
C PHE A 521 -4.07 -22.17 15.39
N VAL A 522 -4.91 -22.47 16.36
CA VAL A 522 -6.35 -22.73 16.21
C VAL A 522 -7.05 -22.13 17.41
N TYR A 523 -8.27 -21.62 17.20
CA TYR A 523 -9.13 -21.11 18.26
C TYR A 523 -9.23 -22.07 19.46
N ALA A 524 -8.91 -21.58 20.66
CA ALA A 524 -8.79 -22.42 21.85
C ALA A 524 -10.09 -23.14 22.27
N LYS A 525 -11.26 -22.63 21.87
CA LYS A 525 -12.58 -23.20 22.22
C LYS A 525 -13.24 -23.95 21.06
N VAL A 526 -12.48 -24.27 20.01
CA VAL A 526 -12.96 -24.88 18.76
C VAL A 526 -13.89 -26.09 18.96
N ASP A 527 -13.64 -26.93 19.96
CA ASP A 527 -14.43 -28.15 20.21
C ASP A 527 -15.65 -27.92 21.13
N SER A 528 -15.68 -26.80 21.86
CA SER A 528 -16.72 -26.49 22.84
C SER A 528 -17.69 -25.40 22.39
N ASP A 529 -17.34 -24.64 21.34
CA ASP A 529 -18.14 -23.52 20.85
C ASP A 529 -19.20 -24.01 19.84
N PRO A 530 -20.51 -23.90 20.16
CA PRO A 530 -21.58 -24.38 19.28
C PRO A 530 -21.57 -23.69 17.91
N LEU A 531 -21.21 -22.40 17.83
CA LEU A 531 -21.20 -21.68 16.56
C LEU A 531 -20.15 -22.26 15.60
N ILE A 532 -19.01 -22.69 16.13
CA ILE A 532 -17.96 -23.33 15.33
C ILE A 532 -18.43 -24.68 14.78
N ALA A 533 -19.16 -25.45 15.59
CA ALA A 533 -19.77 -26.70 15.13
C ALA A 533 -20.83 -26.47 14.03
N GLU A 534 -21.64 -25.42 14.17
CA GLU A 534 -22.59 -24.98 13.14
C GLU A 534 -21.87 -24.58 11.85
N LEU A 535 -20.84 -23.73 11.92
CA LEU A 535 -20.06 -23.30 10.76
C LEU A 535 -19.38 -24.47 10.02
N ARG A 536 -18.88 -25.48 10.75
CA ARG A 536 -18.34 -26.72 10.14
C ARG A 536 -19.38 -27.51 9.33
N THR A 537 -20.67 -27.27 9.56
CA THR A 537 -21.77 -27.87 8.79
C THR A 537 -22.23 -26.93 7.68
N GLU A 538 -22.34 -25.63 7.97
CA GLU A 538 -22.86 -24.61 7.05
C GLU A 538 -21.93 -24.35 5.85
N LEU A 539 -20.61 -24.45 6.03
CA LEU A 539 -19.62 -24.06 5.01
C LEU A 539 -19.32 -25.16 3.97
N TYR A 540 -19.73 -26.41 4.21
CA TYR A 540 -19.34 -27.58 3.43
C TYR A 540 -20.56 -28.41 2.99
N PRO A 541 -21.35 -27.92 2.02
CA PRO A 541 -22.58 -28.56 1.60
C PRO A 541 -22.39 -30.00 1.15
N GLY A 542 -23.24 -30.88 1.67
CA GLY A 542 -23.26 -32.31 1.32
C GLY A 542 -22.03 -33.10 1.77
N LYS A 543 -21.17 -32.54 2.64
CA LYS A 543 -19.95 -33.19 3.14
C LYS A 543 -19.88 -33.11 4.67
N SER A 544 -19.55 -34.22 5.31
CA SER A 544 -19.19 -34.20 6.73
C SER A 544 -17.77 -33.64 6.87
N TYR A 545 -17.56 -32.70 7.79
CA TYR A 545 -16.27 -32.06 8.06
C TYR A 545 -15.12 -33.07 8.19
N ASP A 546 -15.32 -34.13 8.98
CA ASP A 546 -14.30 -35.16 9.25
C ASP A 546 -13.98 -36.05 8.04
N SER A 547 -14.86 -36.08 7.04
CA SER A 547 -14.69 -36.87 5.81
C SER A 547 -13.94 -36.14 4.70
N ILE A 548 -13.65 -34.84 4.88
CA ILE A 548 -13.02 -34.01 3.84
C ILE A 548 -11.54 -34.39 3.68
N PRO A 549 -11.07 -34.74 2.47
CA PRO A 549 -9.67 -35.07 2.24
C PRO A 549 -8.82 -33.79 2.09
N TRP A 550 -8.60 -33.07 3.20
CA TRP A 550 -8.00 -31.73 3.24
C TRP A 550 -6.73 -31.55 2.39
N ILE A 551 -5.80 -32.52 2.42
CA ILE A 551 -4.56 -32.46 1.61
C ILE A 551 -4.85 -32.32 0.11
N LYS A 552 -5.96 -32.91 -0.38
CA LYS A 552 -6.37 -32.87 -1.79
C LYS A 552 -7.13 -31.59 -2.15
N THR A 553 -7.63 -30.84 -1.16
CA THR A 553 -8.43 -29.63 -1.40
C THR A 553 -7.61 -28.35 -1.44
N ARG A 554 -6.32 -28.39 -1.03
CA ARG A 554 -5.45 -27.20 -0.95
C ARG A 554 -5.41 -26.34 -2.21
N HIS A 555 -5.45 -26.98 -3.38
CA HIS A 555 -5.35 -26.34 -4.70
C HIS A 555 -6.70 -26.01 -5.34
N LEU A 556 -7.82 -26.33 -4.69
CA LEU A 556 -9.16 -26.00 -5.20
C LEU A 556 -9.41 -24.51 -5.03
N ILE A 557 -9.86 -23.86 -6.09
CA ILE A 557 -10.24 -22.45 -6.08
C ILE A 557 -11.36 -22.24 -7.12
N ALA A 558 -12.33 -21.39 -6.80
CA ALA A 558 -13.37 -21.00 -7.73
C ALA A 558 -12.78 -20.23 -8.92
N VAL A 559 -13.33 -20.44 -10.11
CA VAL A 559 -12.86 -19.75 -11.33
C VAL A 559 -13.00 -18.23 -11.20
N THR A 560 -14.04 -17.76 -10.52
CA THR A 560 -14.30 -16.34 -10.23
C THR A 560 -13.21 -15.67 -9.41
N ASP A 561 -12.51 -16.45 -8.56
CA ASP A 561 -11.52 -15.93 -7.61
C ASP A 561 -10.10 -16.05 -8.17
N ASN A 562 -9.90 -16.88 -9.19
CA ASN A 562 -8.60 -17.26 -9.72
C ASN A 562 -8.02 -16.22 -10.71
N TYR A 563 -7.81 -14.98 -10.23
CA TYR A 563 -7.28 -13.87 -11.01
C TYR A 563 -5.83 -14.11 -11.48
N SER A 564 -4.99 -14.61 -10.58
CA SER A 564 -3.57 -14.92 -10.78
C SER A 564 -3.36 -16.42 -10.55
N PRO A 565 -3.60 -17.27 -11.57
CA PRO A 565 -3.49 -18.71 -11.42
C PRO A 565 -2.11 -19.13 -10.95
N ILE A 566 -2.06 -19.91 -9.85
CA ILE A 566 -0.80 -20.40 -9.28
C ILE A 566 0.00 -21.12 -10.39
N PRO A 567 1.21 -20.63 -10.74
CA PRO A 567 2.04 -21.22 -11.78
C PRO A 567 2.43 -22.67 -11.45
N LEU A 568 2.75 -23.46 -12.48
CA LEU A 568 3.13 -24.87 -12.30
C LEU A 568 4.31 -25.03 -11.32
N VAL A 569 5.32 -24.16 -11.42
CA VAL A 569 6.47 -24.17 -10.51
C VAL A 569 6.03 -24.01 -9.06
N MET A 570 5.17 -23.04 -8.76
CA MET A 570 4.69 -22.82 -7.41
C MET A 570 3.77 -23.94 -6.91
N ARG A 571 2.93 -24.53 -7.79
CA ARG A 571 2.15 -25.73 -7.45
C ARG A 571 3.04 -26.92 -7.09
N LEU A 572 4.12 -27.16 -7.84
CA LEU A 572 5.08 -28.23 -7.57
C LEU A 572 5.83 -27.98 -6.26
N LEU A 573 6.27 -26.75 -6.01
CA LEU A 573 6.88 -26.35 -4.75
C LEU A 573 5.95 -26.57 -3.57
N GLN A 574 4.68 -26.14 -3.66
CA GLN A 574 3.68 -26.37 -2.62
C GLN A 574 3.39 -27.87 -2.41
N ASN A 575 3.41 -28.69 -3.47
CA ASN A 575 3.30 -30.13 -3.33
C ASN A 575 4.51 -30.75 -2.60
N ALA A 576 5.71 -30.23 -2.84
CA ALA A 576 6.92 -30.65 -2.14
C ALA A 576 6.90 -30.21 -0.67
N LEU A 577 6.53 -28.96 -0.40
CA LEU A 577 6.36 -28.42 0.95
C LEU A 577 5.32 -29.22 1.74
N ALA A 578 4.20 -29.58 1.14
CA ALA A 578 3.23 -30.41 1.81
C ALA A 578 3.75 -31.82 2.16
N ARG A 579 4.68 -32.39 1.37
CA ARG A 579 5.37 -33.64 1.76
C ARG A 579 6.33 -33.39 2.92
N TYR A 580 7.09 -32.30 2.87
CA TYR A 580 7.96 -31.87 3.97
C TYR A 580 7.18 -31.66 5.29
N GLU A 581 5.96 -31.12 5.23
CA GLU A 581 5.10 -30.90 6.39
C GLU A 581 4.51 -32.19 6.99
N ASN A 582 4.27 -33.22 6.17
CA ASN A 582 3.53 -34.41 6.60
C ASN A 582 4.41 -35.66 6.75
N TRP A 583 5.65 -35.66 6.26
CA TRP A 583 6.52 -36.83 6.34
C TRP A 583 7.45 -36.75 7.55
N SER A 584 7.33 -37.74 8.45
CA SER A 584 8.09 -37.84 9.70
C SER A 584 9.61 -37.88 9.52
N LEU A 585 10.10 -38.27 8.33
CA LEU A 585 11.52 -38.25 7.98
C LEU A 585 12.15 -36.87 8.19
N PHE A 586 11.37 -35.80 8.00
CA PHE A 586 11.84 -34.42 8.14
C PHE A 586 11.62 -33.82 9.53
N ASP A 587 11.01 -34.53 10.50
CA ASP A 587 10.58 -33.93 11.77
C ASP A 587 11.73 -33.26 12.52
N GLY A 588 12.88 -33.91 12.66
CA GLY A 588 14.03 -33.34 13.38
C GLY A 588 14.56 -32.06 12.73
N PHE A 589 14.75 -32.09 11.41
CA PHE A 589 15.20 -30.93 10.64
C PHE A 589 14.16 -29.80 10.67
N ARG A 590 12.90 -30.13 10.37
CA ARG A 590 11.79 -29.19 10.33
C ARG A 590 11.61 -28.51 11.68
N ASN A 591 11.52 -29.27 12.76
CA ASN A 591 11.29 -28.71 14.09
C ASN A 591 12.43 -27.79 14.54
N PHE A 592 13.68 -28.11 14.19
CA PHE A 592 14.84 -27.27 14.48
C PHE A 592 14.77 -25.90 13.78
N PHE A 593 14.52 -25.88 12.47
CA PHE A 593 14.42 -24.64 11.72
C PHE A 593 13.12 -23.88 12.01
N ARG A 594 12.02 -24.60 12.27
CA ARG A 594 10.72 -24.02 12.65
C ARG A 594 10.82 -23.22 13.93
N ALA A 595 11.46 -23.77 14.96
CA ALA A 595 11.63 -23.06 16.23
C ALA A 595 12.36 -21.73 16.04
N ARG A 596 13.44 -21.72 15.23
CA ARG A 596 14.20 -20.50 14.90
C ARG A 596 13.44 -19.53 14.02
N GLY A 597 12.72 -20.05 13.02
CA GLY A 597 11.85 -19.25 12.16
C GLY A 597 10.77 -18.55 12.97
N LEU A 598 10.11 -19.26 13.90
CA LEU A 598 9.09 -18.68 14.78
C LEU A 598 9.66 -17.62 15.73
N GLU A 599 10.86 -17.85 16.26
CA GLU A 599 11.57 -16.89 17.11
C GLU A 599 11.92 -15.61 16.34
N PHE A 600 12.51 -15.74 15.15
CA PHE A 600 12.81 -14.60 14.29
C PHE A 600 11.54 -13.88 13.83
N SER A 601 10.49 -14.62 13.47
CA SER A 601 9.22 -14.00 13.07
C SER A 601 8.64 -13.15 14.20
N MET A 602 8.68 -13.64 15.45
CA MET A 602 8.25 -12.87 16.61
C MET A 602 9.12 -11.64 16.87
N GLU A 603 10.44 -11.79 16.73
CA GLU A 603 11.36 -10.66 16.87
C GLU A 603 11.08 -9.56 15.83
N TYR A 604 10.88 -9.96 14.56
CA TYR A 604 10.57 -9.03 13.48
C TYR A 604 9.19 -8.37 13.67
N MET A 605 8.17 -9.11 14.09
CA MET A 605 6.86 -8.51 14.41
C MET A 605 6.96 -7.47 15.52
N LYS A 606 7.73 -7.74 16.60
CA LYS A 606 7.96 -6.75 17.66
C LYS A 606 8.70 -5.50 17.16
N ALA A 607 9.64 -5.67 16.24
CA ALA A 607 10.31 -4.54 15.60
C ALA A 607 9.31 -3.70 14.79
N GLU A 608 8.49 -4.33 13.95
CA GLU A 608 7.44 -3.65 13.18
C GLU A 608 6.45 -2.90 14.10
N ASP A 609 5.97 -3.56 15.16
CA ASP A 609 5.04 -2.98 16.13
C ASP A 609 5.63 -1.67 16.73
N LEU A 610 6.91 -1.69 17.10
CA LEU A 610 7.59 -0.53 17.68
C LEU A 610 7.89 0.58 16.65
N GLN A 611 8.27 0.19 15.43
CA GLN A 611 8.57 1.10 14.33
C GLN A 611 7.33 1.82 13.78
N THR A 612 6.15 1.25 13.97
CA THR A 612 4.88 1.76 13.42
C THR A 612 3.88 2.15 14.50
N ASN A 613 4.30 2.25 15.77
CA ASN A 613 3.40 2.60 16.87
C ASN A 613 2.18 1.68 16.98
N PHE A 614 2.39 0.38 16.68
CA PHE A 614 1.38 -0.68 16.65
C PHE A 614 0.28 -0.48 15.59
N ILE A 615 0.53 0.37 14.59
CA ILE A 615 -0.35 0.57 13.43
C ILE A 615 -0.07 -0.49 12.36
N ASP A 616 1.19 -0.93 12.24
CA ASP A 616 1.73 -1.83 11.22
C ASP A 616 1.55 -1.30 9.78
N ILE A 617 2.15 -1.94 8.78
CA ILE A 617 2.11 -1.42 7.39
C ILE A 617 0.68 -1.28 6.83
N GLY A 618 -0.26 -2.10 7.28
CA GLY A 618 -1.64 -2.09 6.80
C GLY A 618 -2.54 -3.05 7.59
N PRO A 619 -3.85 -3.06 7.31
CA PRO A 619 -4.88 -3.67 8.17
C PRO A 619 -4.73 -5.19 8.34
N VAL A 620 -4.31 -5.90 7.28
CA VAL A 620 -4.12 -7.36 7.33
C VAL A 620 -2.92 -7.72 8.18
N ASN A 621 -1.78 -7.04 7.97
CA ASN A 621 -0.59 -7.21 8.82
C ASN A 621 -0.95 -6.86 10.28
N LYS A 622 -1.60 -5.71 10.51
CA LYS A 622 -2.04 -5.24 11.82
C LYS A 622 -2.79 -6.28 12.63
N VAL A 623 -3.80 -6.88 12.00
CA VAL A 623 -4.68 -7.84 12.67
C VAL A 623 -3.95 -9.15 12.95
N LEU A 624 -3.10 -9.61 12.04
CA LEU A 624 -2.38 -10.88 12.19
C LEU A 624 -1.15 -10.75 13.12
N ASN A 625 -0.48 -9.61 13.16
CA ASN A 625 0.56 -9.29 14.15
C ASN A 625 -0.06 -9.27 15.55
N MET A 626 -1.17 -8.55 15.74
CA MET A 626 -1.91 -8.53 17.00
C MET A 626 -2.30 -9.94 17.46
N LEU A 627 -2.82 -10.78 16.56
CA LEU A 627 -3.16 -12.17 16.88
C LEU A 627 -1.91 -13.00 17.23
N SER A 628 -0.80 -12.78 16.54
CA SER A 628 0.47 -13.45 16.81
C SER A 628 1.04 -13.07 18.18
N MET A 629 0.93 -11.79 18.55
CA MET A 629 1.30 -11.28 19.87
C MET A 629 0.40 -11.83 20.98
N TYR A 630 -0.91 -11.91 20.74
CA TYR A 630 -1.84 -12.57 21.65
C TYR A 630 -1.49 -14.06 21.82
N HIS A 631 -1.25 -14.77 20.72
CA HIS A 631 -0.84 -16.17 20.80
C HIS A 631 0.48 -16.35 21.57
N HIS A 632 1.43 -15.43 21.37
CA HIS A 632 2.69 -15.44 22.10
C HIS A 632 2.51 -15.22 23.60
N SER A 633 1.70 -14.22 24.00
CA SER A 633 1.47 -13.90 25.42
C SER A 633 0.82 -15.07 26.15
N VAL A 634 -0.14 -15.76 25.53
CA VAL A 634 -0.82 -16.90 26.18
C VAL A 634 0.02 -18.18 26.21
N THR A 635 0.93 -18.39 25.25
CA THR A 635 1.74 -19.63 25.18
C THR A 635 3.11 -19.50 25.84
N LYS A 636 3.64 -18.28 25.98
CA LYS A 636 4.92 -18.00 26.63
C LYS A 636 4.76 -16.80 27.60
N PRO A 637 4.01 -16.95 28.69
CA PRO A 637 3.89 -15.89 29.69
C PRO A 637 5.27 -15.61 30.30
N ASP A 638 5.69 -14.35 30.28
CA ASP A 638 6.94 -13.88 30.89
C ASP A 638 6.79 -13.58 32.39
N GLY A 639 5.54 -13.53 32.89
CA GLY A 639 5.20 -13.20 34.28
C GLY A 639 5.40 -11.73 34.64
N SER A 640 5.89 -10.89 33.73
CA SER A 640 6.04 -9.44 33.92
C SER A 640 4.80 -8.66 33.49
N GLY A 641 3.95 -9.24 32.64
CA GLY A 641 2.76 -8.56 32.09
C GLY A 641 3.07 -7.76 30.82
N ASP A 642 4.31 -7.80 30.34
CA ASP A 642 4.75 -6.99 29.18
C ASP A 642 4.07 -7.49 27.90
N ALA A 643 3.94 -8.80 27.73
CA ALA A 643 3.29 -9.38 26.57
C ALA A 643 1.80 -9.01 26.49
N GLU A 644 1.06 -8.98 27.61
CA GLU A 644 -0.32 -8.50 27.65
C GLU A 644 -0.43 -7.01 27.31
N LEU A 645 0.49 -6.17 27.82
CA LEU A 645 0.53 -4.74 27.51
C LEU A 645 0.72 -4.50 26.00
N LEU A 646 1.59 -5.26 25.33
CA LEU A 646 1.78 -5.16 23.87
C LEU A 646 0.48 -5.48 23.11
N VAL A 647 -0.30 -6.46 23.59
CA VAL A 647 -1.62 -6.76 23.01
C VAL A 647 -2.60 -5.60 23.26
N GLU A 648 -2.59 -4.97 24.45
CA GLU A 648 -3.42 -3.79 24.70
C GLU A 648 -3.05 -2.59 23.80
N LYS A 649 -1.76 -2.36 23.53
CA LYS A 649 -1.30 -1.34 22.57
C LYS A 649 -1.84 -1.59 21.17
N HIS A 650 -1.80 -2.85 20.73
CA HIS A 650 -2.41 -3.27 19.47
C HIS A 650 -3.92 -3.03 19.42
N MET A 651 -4.63 -3.34 20.51
CA MET A 651 -6.08 -3.15 20.59
C MET A 651 -6.46 -1.66 20.53
N ALA A 652 -5.68 -0.80 21.18
CA ALA A 652 -5.89 0.65 21.18
C ALA A 652 -5.76 1.28 19.77
N ARG A 653 -4.96 0.67 18.89
CA ARG A 653 -4.77 1.11 17.50
C ARG A 653 -5.78 0.55 16.49
N VAL A 654 -6.66 -0.39 16.86
CA VAL A 654 -7.68 -0.92 15.91
C VAL A 654 -8.63 0.18 15.43
N ARG A 655 -9.00 1.13 16.29
CA ARG A 655 -9.93 2.22 15.92
C ARG A 655 -9.37 3.14 14.84
N ASP A 656 -8.05 3.21 14.70
CA ASP A 656 -7.38 4.00 13.66
C ASP A 656 -7.72 3.48 12.25
N TYR A 657 -8.19 2.23 12.15
CA TYR A 657 -8.62 1.58 10.91
C TYR A 657 -10.14 1.52 10.72
N LEU A 658 -10.95 2.02 11.66
CA LEU A 658 -12.40 1.89 11.60
C LEU A 658 -13.07 3.20 11.19
N TRP A 659 -13.92 3.13 10.17
CA TRP A 659 -14.65 4.28 9.63
C TRP A 659 -16.15 4.07 9.72
N VAL A 660 -16.89 5.11 10.12
CA VAL A 660 -18.35 5.11 10.19
C VAL A 660 -18.91 6.00 9.09
N ALA A 661 -19.75 5.42 8.24
CA ALA A 661 -20.47 6.11 7.18
C ALA A 661 -21.94 5.63 7.13
N GLU A 662 -22.72 6.17 6.21
CA GLU A 662 -24.14 5.83 6.06
C GLU A 662 -24.41 4.38 5.66
N ASP A 663 -23.38 3.60 5.30
CA ASP A 663 -23.45 2.17 5.01
C ASP A 663 -22.97 1.28 6.17
N GLY A 664 -22.51 1.86 7.28
CA GLY A 664 -22.15 1.13 8.51
C GLY A 664 -20.73 1.43 8.98
N MET A 665 -20.15 0.48 9.73
CA MET A 665 -18.75 0.54 10.14
C MET A 665 -17.91 -0.41 9.29
N LYS A 666 -16.91 0.14 8.61
CA LYS A 666 -15.98 -0.59 7.74
C LYS A 666 -14.54 -0.47 8.24
N MET A 667 -13.68 -1.33 7.71
CA MET A 667 -12.24 -1.27 7.94
C MET A 667 -11.54 -0.64 6.73
N GLN A 668 -10.74 0.37 6.99
CA GLN A 668 -9.98 1.16 6.02
C GLN A 668 -8.77 0.34 5.48
N GLY A 669 -8.33 0.62 4.25
CA GLY A 669 -7.17 -0.04 3.61
C GLY A 669 -5.79 0.36 4.16
N TYR A 670 -5.72 1.50 4.86
CA TYR A 670 -4.65 1.95 5.75
C TYR A 670 -5.33 2.58 6.99
N ASN A 671 -4.59 3.14 7.94
CA ASN A 671 -5.18 3.96 9.00
C ASN A 671 -5.73 5.33 8.49
N GLY A 672 -5.88 5.49 7.17
CA GLY A 672 -6.40 6.64 6.44
C GLY A 672 -5.52 6.98 5.21
N SER A 673 -5.87 8.06 4.52
CA SER A 673 -5.17 8.63 3.35
C SER A 673 -4.75 10.08 3.58
N GLN A 674 -4.49 10.45 4.84
CA GLN A 674 -4.41 11.83 5.31
C GLN A 674 -3.32 12.65 4.60
N CYS A 675 -2.08 12.14 4.56
CA CYS A 675 -0.99 12.85 3.93
C CYS A 675 -1.14 12.90 2.40
N TRP A 676 -1.62 11.80 1.80
CA TRP A 676 -1.90 11.72 0.38
C TRP A 676 -2.95 12.75 -0.08
N ASP A 677 -4.12 12.74 0.54
CA ASP A 677 -5.24 13.64 0.18
C ASP A 677 -4.88 15.10 0.43
N THR A 678 -4.18 15.39 1.52
CA THR A 678 -3.75 16.75 1.88
C THR A 678 -2.68 17.27 0.90
N SER A 679 -1.77 16.42 0.44
CA SER A 679 -0.73 16.81 -0.53
C SER A 679 -1.30 17.19 -1.89
N PHE A 680 -2.29 16.43 -2.37
CA PHE A 680 -2.96 16.77 -3.62
C PHE A 680 -3.90 17.97 -3.49
N ALA A 681 -4.63 18.09 -2.38
CA ALA A 681 -5.51 19.25 -2.16
C ALA A 681 -4.76 20.58 -2.24
N ILE A 682 -3.57 20.65 -1.63
CA ILE A 682 -2.74 21.86 -1.66
C ILE A 682 -2.19 22.17 -3.04
N GLN A 683 -1.73 21.15 -3.77
CA GLN A 683 -1.26 21.37 -5.15
C GLN A 683 -2.40 21.84 -6.05
N ALA A 684 -3.60 21.26 -5.91
CA ALA A 684 -4.79 21.68 -6.63
C ALA A 684 -5.16 23.15 -6.34
N MET A 685 -5.19 23.54 -5.07
CA MET A 685 -5.49 24.92 -4.67
C MET A 685 -4.40 25.92 -5.08
N TRP A 686 -3.13 25.49 -5.08
CA TRP A 686 -2.00 26.28 -5.56
C TRP A 686 -2.13 26.57 -7.06
N GLU A 687 -2.36 25.55 -7.88
CA GLU A 687 -2.53 25.73 -9.33
C GLU A 687 -3.83 26.45 -9.71
N ALA A 688 -4.86 26.36 -8.87
CA ALA A 688 -6.06 27.20 -9.02
C ALA A 688 -5.83 28.66 -8.60
N GLY A 689 -4.69 29.00 -7.98
CA GLY A 689 -4.36 30.35 -7.51
C GLY A 689 -5.15 30.77 -6.27
N LEU A 690 -5.60 29.82 -5.45
CA LEU A 690 -6.57 30.07 -4.37
C LEU A 690 -5.96 30.03 -2.95
N LEU A 691 -4.74 29.53 -2.75
CA LEU A 691 -4.19 29.35 -1.38
C LEU A 691 -4.21 30.64 -0.53
N ASP A 692 -3.90 31.78 -1.13
CA ASP A 692 -3.87 33.07 -0.41
C ASP A 692 -5.26 33.68 -0.17
N GLU A 693 -6.31 33.17 -0.83
CA GLU A 693 -7.70 33.53 -0.52
C GLU A 693 -8.21 32.83 0.75
N PHE A 694 -7.55 31.74 1.18
CA PHE A 694 -7.94 30.92 2.33
C PHE A 694 -6.82 30.83 3.39
N PRO A 695 -6.43 31.94 4.03
CA PRO A 695 -5.24 31.99 4.88
C PRO A 695 -5.31 31.08 6.12
N GLU A 696 -6.48 30.94 6.75
CA GLU A 696 -6.66 30.03 7.90
C GLU A 696 -6.43 28.57 7.49
N LEU A 697 -6.97 28.15 6.35
CA LEU A 697 -6.79 26.82 5.79
C LEU A 697 -5.32 26.56 5.50
N THR A 698 -4.69 27.47 4.76
CA THR A 698 -3.30 27.37 4.33
C THR A 698 -2.34 27.25 5.53
N ARG A 699 -2.57 28.03 6.61
CA ARG A 699 -1.79 27.92 7.87
C ARG A 699 -1.98 26.58 8.57
N LYS A 700 -3.22 26.06 8.64
CA LYS A 700 -3.48 24.74 9.27
C LYS A 700 -2.75 23.62 8.54
N VAL A 701 -2.84 23.61 7.21
CA VAL A 701 -2.22 22.56 6.38
C VAL A 701 -0.69 22.62 6.46
N TRP A 702 -0.10 23.83 6.49
CA TRP A 702 1.33 23.97 6.76
C TRP A 702 1.73 23.32 8.09
N GLY A 703 0.97 23.60 9.16
CA GLY A 703 1.20 22.96 10.46
C GLY A 703 1.10 21.43 10.41
N TYR A 704 0.21 20.88 9.59
CA TYR A 704 0.11 19.43 9.39
C TYR A 704 1.40 18.85 8.77
N PHE A 705 1.90 19.41 7.66
CA PHE A 705 3.13 18.93 7.02
C PHE A 705 4.36 19.07 7.92
N GLU A 706 4.42 20.16 8.68
CA GLU A 706 5.48 20.41 9.64
C GLU A 706 5.56 19.29 10.70
N ARG A 707 4.41 18.85 11.23
CA ARG A 707 4.39 17.82 12.27
C ARG A 707 4.50 16.38 11.74
N THR A 708 4.15 16.15 10.48
CA THR A 708 3.99 14.78 9.94
C THR A 708 5.17 14.25 9.13
N GLN A 709 6.20 15.05 8.88
CA GLN A 709 7.43 14.53 8.29
C GLN A 709 8.13 13.58 9.28
N ILE A 710 8.62 12.44 8.79
CA ILE A 710 9.37 11.49 9.62
C ILE A 710 10.76 12.08 9.89
N LEU A 711 11.05 12.41 11.16
CA LEU A 711 12.34 13.00 11.55
C LEU A 711 13.32 12.00 12.15
N SER A 712 12.86 10.81 12.53
CA SER A 712 13.69 9.74 13.11
C SER A 712 14.55 10.20 14.30
N THR A 713 13.97 11.00 15.19
CA THR A 713 14.58 11.45 16.46
C THR A 713 13.78 10.94 17.66
N GLU A 714 14.35 11.01 18.87
CA GLU A 714 13.62 10.78 20.13
C GLU A 714 12.34 11.65 20.22
N VAL A 715 12.37 12.81 19.56
CA VAL A 715 11.30 13.83 19.51
C VAL A 715 10.52 13.76 18.19
N SER A 716 10.73 12.75 17.33
CA SER A 716 9.87 12.44 16.17
C SER A 716 8.57 11.80 16.67
N GLN A 717 7.95 12.52 17.60
CA GLN A 717 6.72 12.46 18.34
C GLN A 717 6.07 11.12 18.64
N SER A 718 6.74 9.98 18.42
CA SER A 718 6.52 8.73 19.15
C SER A 718 7.33 7.48 18.76
N SER A 719 7.72 6.76 19.82
CA SER A 719 8.11 5.34 19.88
C SER A 719 9.51 5.04 19.32
N PRO A 720 10.24 4.05 19.85
CA PRO A 720 11.63 3.71 19.52
C PRO A 720 11.96 3.43 18.02
N ALA A 721 11.11 3.80 17.07
CA ALA A 721 11.34 3.75 15.62
C ALA A 721 12.71 4.30 15.21
N TYR A 722 13.19 5.38 15.83
CA TYR A 722 14.52 5.95 15.55
C TYR A 722 15.67 4.97 15.87
N GLU A 723 15.50 4.06 16.84
CA GLU A 723 16.49 3.02 17.19
C GLU A 723 16.63 1.99 16.07
N PHE A 724 15.59 1.85 15.22
CA PHE A 724 15.59 0.94 14.08
C PHE A 724 16.15 1.56 12.80
N GLU A 725 16.53 2.84 12.82
CA GLU A 725 17.21 3.53 11.72
C GLU A 725 18.74 3.28 11.70
N THR A 726 19.25 2.41 12.57
CA THR A 726 20.64 1.94 12.42
C THR A 726 20.75 1.02 11.19
N CYS A 727 21.91 1.01 10.54
CA CYS A 727 22.15 0.12 9.40
C CYS A 727 21.96 -1.36 9.78
N GLU A 728 22.30 -1.75 11.01
CA GLU A 728 22.11 -3.11 11.53
C GLU A 728 20.63 -3.49 11.59
N ASN A 729 19.80 -2.66 12.22
CA ASN A 729 18.37 -2.93 12.35
C ASN A 729 17.64 -2.88 11.01
N ARG A 730 17.96 -1.91 10.14
CA ARG A 730 17.41 -1.86 8.78
C ARG A 730 17.76 -3.10 7.96
N ASN A 731 19.00 -3.60 8.07
CA ASN A 731 19.40 -4.82 7.36
C ASN A 731 18.76 -6.08 7.94
N LYS A 732 18.54 -6.13 9.25
CA LYS A 732 17.92 -7.26 9.94
C LYS A 732 16.42 -7.35 9.68
N PHE A 733 15.73 -6.21 9.70
CA PHE A 733 14.28 -6.09 9.56
C PHE A 733 13.87 -5.52 8.19
N TYR A 734 14.80 -5.51 7.24
CA TYR A 734 14.57 -5.19 5.84
C TYR A 734 13.79 -3.90 5.61
N ARG A 735 13.97 -2.87 6.43
CA ARG A 735 13.33 -1.56 6.27
C ARG A 735 14.24 -0.67 5.46
N HIS A 736 13.68 0.06 4.50
CA HIS A 736 14.40 1.16 3.86
C HIS A 736 14.56 2.34 4.84
N ILE A 737 15.46 3.28 4.54
CA ILE A 737 15.58 4.50 5.36
C ILE A 737 14.25 5.26 5.35
N SER A 738 13.80 5.75 6.51
CA SER A 738 12.52 6.45 6.62
C SER A 738 12.66 7.96 6.85
N GLU A 739 13.82 8.41 7.34
CA GLU A 739 14.07 9.80 7.70
C GLU A 739 13.90 10.75 6.51
N GLY A 740 13.15 11.84 6.73
CA GLY A 740 12.85 12.86 5.72
C GLY A 740 11.61 12.58 4.88
N GLY A 741 11.06 11.37 4.93
CA GLY A 741 9.91 10.96 4.14
C GLY A 741 8.57 11.36 4.73
N TRP A 742 7.53 11.27 3.89
CA TRP A 742 6.13 11.29 4.31
C TRP A 742 5.45 9.95 3.96
N PRO A 743 4.66 9.38 4.89
CA PRO A 743 3.85 8.19 4.64
C PRO A 743 2.57 8.52 3.86
N PHE A 744 1.84 7.50 3.43
CA PHE A 744 0.51 7.68 2.82
C PHE A 744 -0.52 8.26 3.78
N SER A 745 -0.48 7.79 5.03
CA SER A 745 -1.45 8.10 6.08
C SER A 745 -0.89 9.13 7.08
N THR A 746 -0.26 8.68 8.16
CA THR A 746 0.16 9.51 9.31
C THR A 746 1.61 9.23 9.69
N SER A 747 2.30 10.18 10.31
CA SER A 747 3.70 9.98 10.77
C SER A 747 3.85 8.78 11.70
N ALA A 748 2.84 8.48 12.52
CA ALA A 748 2.81 7.32 13.40
C ALA A 748 2.84 5.98 12.64
N HIS A 749 2.31 5.91 11.41
CA HIS A 749 2.40 4.71 10.56
C HIS A 749 3.86 4.38 10.22
N GLY A 750 4.70 5.40 10.09
CA GLY A 750 6.15 5.25 10.02
C GLY A 750 6.70 4.64 8.74
N TRP A 751 5.86 4.35 7.73
CA TRP A 751 6.29 3.83 6.42
C TRP A 751 6.19 4.91 5.34
N PRO A 752 7.29 5.63 5.04
CA PRO A 752 7.29 6.56 3.93
C PRO A 752 7.19 5.82 2.60
N ILE A 753 6.60 6.50 1.62
CA ILE A 753 6.41 6.00 0.26
C ILE A 753 7.02 7.03 -0.70
N SER A 754 7.60 6.60 -1.80
CA SER A 754 8.31 7.49 -2.72
C SER A 754 7.40 8.55 -3.36
N ASP A 755 6.17 8.19 -3.71
CA ASP A 755 5.17 9.13 -4.22
C ASP A 755 4.64 10.03 -3.12
N CYS A 756 4.26 9.49 -1.97
CA CYS A 756 3.76 10.29 -0.84
C CYS A 756 4.80 11.30 -0.36
N THR A 757 6.08 10.91 -0.34
CA THR A 757 7.19 11.81 -0.05
C THR A 757 7.39 12.84 -1.16
N GLY A 758 7.25 12.44 -2.43
CA GLY A 758 7.32 13.35 -3.57
C GLY A 758 6.21 14.40 -3.55
N GLU A 759 4.97 13.96 -3.38
CA GLU A 759 3.78 14.82 -3.30
C GLU A 759 3.81 15.71 -2.04
N GLY A 760 4.23 15.19 -0.89
CA GLY A 760 4.41 15.98 0.33
C GLY A 760 5.50 17.05 0.21
N LEU A 761 6.61 16.73 -0.47
CA LEU A 761 7.66 17.70 -0.78
C LEU A 761 7.14 18.79 -1.74
N LYS A 762 6.44 18.41 -2.82
CA LYS A 762 5.83 19.38 -3.74
C LYS A 762 4.82 20.28 -3.05
N ALA A 763 3.91 19.71 -2.25
CA ALA A 763 2.93 20.47 -1.48
C ALA A 763 3.62 21.48 -0.53
N THR A 764 4.68 21.07 0.15
CA THR A 764 5.47 21.96 1.03
C THR A 764 6.12 23.09 0.25
N LEU A 765 6.70 22.81 -0.93
CA LEU A 765 7.30 23.82 -1.81
C LEU A 765 6.25 24.78 -2.39
N CYS A 766 5.04 24.31 -2.69
CA CYS A 766 3.90 25.16 -3.07
C CYS A 766 3.51 26.11 -1.93
N LEU A 767 3.38 25.59 -0.71
CA LEU A 767 3.03 26.39 0.47
C LEU A 767 4.09 27.47 0.75
N LEU A 768 5.39 27.17 0.60
CA LEU A 768 6.46 28.16 0.75
C LEU A 768 6.37 29.33 -0.24
N LYS A 769 5.69 29.15 -1.38
CA LYS A 769 5.45 30.21 -2.36
C LYS A 769 4.20 31.05 -2.05
N SER A 770 3.30 30.59 -1.18
CA SER A 770 2.12 31.35 -0.75
C SER A 770 2.52 32.53 0.13
N LYS A 771 1.93 33.70 -0.15
CA LYS A 771 2.16 34.90 0.66
C LYS A 771 1.74 34.70 2.11
N THR A 772 0.63 33.98 2.33
CA THR A 772 0.12 33.64 3.66
C THR A 772 1.20 32.98 4.53
N ILE A 773 1.91 31.99 3.98
CA ILE A 773 2.95 31.27 4.72
C ILE A 773 4.22 32.10 4.86
N GLN A 774 4.61 32.86 3.83
CA GLN A 774 5.75 33.77 3.92
C GLN A 774 5.55 34.82 5.02
N ASP A 775 4.37 35.43 5.11
CA ASP A 775 4.03 36.38 6.15
C ASP A 775 4.03 35.69 7.53
N ALA A 776 3.40 34.52 7.64
CA ALA A 776 3.32 33.73 8.88
C ALA A 776 4.69 33.24 9.41
N LEU A 777 5.66 32.99 8.54
CA LEU A 777 7.02 32.60 8.92
C LEU A 777 7.88 33.80 9.37
N ASN A 778 7.56 35.01 8.89
CA ASN A 778 8.27 36.25 9.23
C ASN A 778 7.77 36.89 10.53
N GLU A 779 6.58 36.54 10.99
CA GLU A 779 6.00 36.91 12.29
C GLU A 779 6.82 36.25 13.43
N LYS A 780 7.96 36.85 13.82
CA LYS A 780 8.74 36.41 14.98
C LYS A 780 7.90 36.48 16.24
N GLY A 781 7.77 35.33 16.91
CA GLY A 781 6.94 35.12 18.08
C GLY A 781 7.20 36.13 19.20
N ASP A 782 6.18 36.95 19.46
CA ASP A 782 5.85 37.56 20.76
C ASP A 782 4.31 37.75 20.88
N ASN A 783 3.58 37.82 19.76
CA ASN A 783 2.11 37.85 19.73
C ASN A 783 1.43 36.47 19.59
N GLY A 784 2.20 35.39 19.39
CA GLY A 784 1.68 34.01 19.34
C GLY A 784 1.05 33.55 18.02
N ASP A 785 0.98 34.39 16.98
CA ASP A 785 0.24 34.08 15.75
C ASP A 785 1.04 33.32 14.66
N GLY A 786 2.38 33.36 14.64
CA GLY A 786 3.23 32.76 13.59
C GLY A 786 3.19 31.22 13.46
N VAL A 787 3.81 30.66 12.43
CA VAL A 787 3.88 29.19 12.19
C VAL A 787 5.30 28.62 12.37
N ALA A 788 5.40 27.36 12.79
CA ALA A 788 6.68 26.65 12.89
C ALA A 788 7.32 26.44 11.51
N SER A 789 8.64 26.56 11.41
CA SER A 789 9.37 26.44 10.14
C SER A 789 9.78 25.00 9.85
N ILE A 790 9.62 24.57 8.60
CA ILE A 790 10.28 23.39 8.03
C ILE A 790 11.63 23.88 7.48
N SER A 791 12.74 23.48 8.12
CA SER A 791 14.08 23.93 7.73
C SER A 791 14.53 23.37 6.38
N ASP A 792 15.46 24.07 5.72
CA ASP A 792 16.09 23.57 4.50
C ASP A 792 16.68 22.16 4.67
N GLU A 793 17.29 21.87 5.83
CA GLU A 793 17.83 20.55 6.14
C GLU A 793 16.75 19.45 6.09
N ARG A 794 15.54 19.74 6.57
CA ARG A 794 14.41 18.82 6.50
C ARG A 794 13.97 18.58 5.05
N LEU A 795 14.00 19.61 4.20
CA LEU A 795 13.73 19.47 2.77
C LEU A 795 14.84 18.71 2.04
N TYR A 796 16.10 18.90 2.45
CA TYR A 796 17.25 18.15 1.92
C TYR A 796 17.12 16.66 2.23
N LYS A 797 16.63 16.30 3.43
CA LYS A 797 16.35 14.91 3.80
C LYS A 797 15.26 14.30 2.92
N ALA A 798 14.19 15.04 2.62
CA ALA A 798 13.14 14.60 1.69
C ALA A 798 13.68 14.36 0.27
N ALA A 799 14.49 15.27 -0.27
CA ALA A 799 15.14 15.05 -1.57
C ALA A 799 16.14 13.87 -1.53
N HIS A 800 16.86 13.71 -0.41
CA HIS A 800 17.81 12.62 -0.23
C HIS A 800 17.12 11.25 -0.26
N ILE A 801 16.07 11.05 0.54
CA ILE A 801 15.35 9.77 0.59
C ILE A 801 14.76 9.41 -0.78
N LEU A 802 14.21 10.37 -1.53
CA LEU A 802 13.74 10.15 -2.91
C LEU A 802 14.87 9.66 -3.82
N LEU A 803 16.08 10.22 -3.72
CA LEU A 803 17.23 9.73 -4.48
C LEU A 803 17.63 8.31 -4.09
N THR A 804 17.39 7.88 -2.85
CA THR A 804 17.67 6.50 -2.42
C THR A 804 16.65 5.48 -2.94
N TYR A 805 15.41 5.91 -3.21
CA TYR A 805 14.33 5.06 -3.72
C TYR A 805 14.40 4.78 -5.23
N GLN A 806 15.30 5.44 -5.96
CA GLN A 806 15.43 5.20 -7.40
C GLN A 806 16.03 3.81 -7.67
N ASN A 807 15.33 3.01 -8.47
CA ASN A 807 15.78 1.70 -8.91
C ASN A 807 16.79 1.77 -10.05
N GLU A 808 17.48 0.66 -10.31
CA GLU A 808 18.46 0.57 -11.39
C GLU A 808 17.85 0.74 -12.79
N ASP A 809 16.56 0.42 -12.95
CA ASP A 809 15.80 0.66 -14.19
C ASP A 809 15.45 2.14 -14.42
N GLY A 810 15.79 3.01 -13.46
CA GLY A 810 15.56 4.45 -13.48
C GLY A 810 14.21 4.87 -12.91
N GLY A 811 13.30 3.94 -12.64
CA GLY A 811 12.00 4.22 -12.04
C GLY A 811 12.04 4.21 -10.51
N TRP A 812 10.90 4.55 -9.91
CA TRP A 812 10.66 4.45 -8.48
C TRP A 812 9.56 3.43 -8.22
N ALA A 813 9.80 2.63 -7.18
CA ALA A 813 8.82 1.73 -6.60
C ALA A 813 8.08 2.42 -5.46
N THR A 814 7.30 1.69 -4.65
CA THR A 814 6.49 2.31 -3.60
C THR A 814 7.27 2.61 -2.33
N TYR A 815 7.47 1.60 -1.48
CA TYR A 815 8.03 1.78 -0.14
C TYR A 815 9.55 1.59 -0.14
N GLU A 816 10.06 0.80 -1.08
CA GLU A 816 11.45 0.34 -1.11
C GLU A 816 11.90 0.04 -2.53
N ASN A 817 13.21 -0.10 -2.73
CA ASN A 817 13.77 -0.49 -4.02
C ASN A 817 13.36 -1.94 -4.40
N ASN A 818 13.43 -2.25 -5.69
CA ASN A 818 13.20 -3.59 -6.21
C ASN A 818 14.29 -4.58 -5.76
N ARG A 819 14.03 -5.31 -4.67
CA ARG A 819 15.02 -6.25 -4.08
C ARG A 819 15.05 -7.64 -4.75
N GLY A 820 14.20 -7.86 -5.75
CA GLY A 820 14.10 -9.10 -6.51
C GLY A 820 13.85 -8.83 -8.00
N TRP A 821 13.74 -9.91 -8.78
CA TRP A 821 13.58 -9.85 -10.24
C TRP A 821 12.17 -10.27 -10.66
N GLY A 822 11.74 -9.88 -11.87
CA GLY A 822 10.37 -10.14 -12.34
C GLY A 822 9.92 -11.61 -12.37
N TRP A 823 10.85 -12.57 -12.44
CA TRP A 823 10.49 -14.00 -12.34
C TRP A 823 9.98 -14.39 -10.95
N TYR A 824 10.21 -13.58 -9.92
CA TYR A 824 9.73 -13.84 -8.56
C TYR A 824 8.19 -13.94 -8.51
N GLU A 825 7.50 -13.28 -9.43
CA GLU A 825 6.04 -13.40 -9.61
C GLU A 825 5.59 -14.83 -9.93
N GLN A 826 6.47 -15.69 -10.45
CA GLN A 826 6.20 -17.12 -10.64
C GLN A 826 5.97 -17.88 -9.32
N LEU A 827 6.33 -17.25 -8.19
CA LEU A 827 6.12 -17.78 -6.84
C LEU A 827 4.92 -17.15 -6.13
N ASN A 828 4.12 -16.32 -6.81
CA ASN A 828 2.90 -15.72 -6.25
C ASN A 828 1.90 -16.81 -5.82
N PRO A 829 1.59 -16.92 -4.51
CA PRO A 829 0.65 -17.92 -4.00
C PRO A 829 -0.74 -17.37 -3.73
N SER A 830 -0.99 -16.07 -3.96
CA SER A 830 -2.20 -15.40 -3.46
C SER A 830 -3.48 -15.75 -4.21
N GLU A 831 -3.36 -16.19 -5.47
CA GLU A 831 -4.45 -16.50 -6.41
C GLU A 831 -5.33 -15.31 -6.82
N VAL A 832 -5.64 -14.40 -5.89
CA VAL A 832 -6.57 -13.28 -6.09
C VAL A 832 -5.88 -11.96 -6.43
N PHE A 833 -4.56 -11.84 -6.22
CA PHE A 833 -3.78 -10.61 -6.45
C PHE A 833 -2.69 -10.82 -7.50
N GLY A 834 -2.46 -9.82 -8.35
CA GLY A 834 -1.37 -9.82 -9.33
C GLY A 834 -0.27 -8.82 -8.98
N ASP A 835 0.96 -9.14 -9.36
CA ASP A 835 2.13 -8.28 -9.20
C ASP A 835 2.39 -7.91 -7.72
N ILE A 836 2.50 -8.94 -6.86
CA ILE A 836 2.70 -8.76 -5.41
C ILE A 836 4.09 -9.18 -4.92
N MET A 837 4.91 -9.83 -5.76
CA MET A 837 6.10 -10.50 -5.25
C MET A 837 7.30 -9.57 -5.05
N ILE A 838 7.41 -8.48 -5.80
CA ILE A 838 8.46 -7.46 -5.65
C ILE A 838 7.86 -6.06 -5.69
N ASP A 839 8.56 -5.09 -5.12
CA ASP A 839 8.19 -3.68 -5.25
C ASP A 839 8.61 -3.18 -6.64
N TYR A 840 7.66 -3.17 -7.58
CA TYR A 840 7.90 -2.82 -8.98
C TYR A 840 8.10 -1.31 -9.13
N SER A 841 8.87 -0.88 -10.15
CA SER A 841 8.86 0.52 -10.56
C SER A 841 7.55 0.86 -11.28
N TYR A 842 6.89 1.96 -10.90
CA TYR A 842 5.59 2.38 -11.42
C TYR A 842 5.67 3.75 -12.13
N VAL A 843 4.78 4.01 -13.09
CA VAL A 843 4.71 5.31 -13.78
C VAL A 843 4.40 6.42 -12.78
N GLU A 844 3.56 6.13 -11.80
CA GLU A 844 3.04 7.09 -10.83
C GLU A 844 4.07 7.48 -9.79
N CYS A 845 4.67 6.47 -9.14
CA CYS A 845 5.75 6.67 -8.18
C CYS A 845 6.94 7.37 -8.84
N SER A 846 7.26 6.99 -10.09
CA SER A 846 8.35 7.63 -10.84
C SER A 846 8.07 9.10 -11.15
N MET A 847 6.87 9.45 -11.63
CA MET A 847 6.53 10.85 -11.88
C MET A 847 6.52 11.68 -10.59
N ALA A 848 5.88 11.19 -9.52
CA ALA A 848 5.78 11.93 -8.27
C ALA A 848 7.17 12.26 -7.70
N SER A 849 8.07 11.27 -7.64
CA SER A 849 9.44 11.47 -7.16
C SER A 849 10.28 12.33 -8.11
N LEU A 850 10.17 12.11 -9.43
CA LEU A 850 10.87 12.86 -10.46
C LEU A 850 10.52 14.36 -10.44
N THR A 851 9.24 14.68 -10.42
CA THR A 851 8.75 16.07 -10.44
C THR A 851 9.05 16.79 -9.14
N ALA A 852 8.98 16.10 -8.00
CA ALA A 852 9.42 16.63 -6.72
C ALA A 852 10.92 16.98 -6.71
N LEU A 853 11.78 16.12 -7.30
CA LEU A 853 13.20 16.42 -7.45
C LEU A 853 13.46 17.59 -8.40
N ALA A 854 12.64 17.76 -9.45
CA ALA A 854 12.72 18.90 -10.35
C ALA A 854 12.33 20.22 -9.65
N ASP A 855 11.21 20.23 -8.90
CA ASP A 855 10.76 21.38 -8.11
C ASP A 855 11.77 21.72 -7.01
N PHE A 856 12.34 20.72 -6.35
CA PHE A 856 13.39 20.89 -5.38
C PHE A 856 14.66 21.50 -5.98
N ALA A 857 15.10 21.03 -7.16
CA ALA A 857 16.28 21.57 -7.83
C ALA A 857 16.08 23.01 -8.33
N GLU A 858 14.85 23.41 -8.62
CA GLU A 858 14.52 24.81 -8.92
C GLU A 858 14.65 25.70 -7.68
N HIS A 859 14.20 25.20 -6.53
CA HIS A 859 14.29 25.93 -5.26
C HIS A 859 15.72 25.94 -4.68
N PHE A 860 16.46 24.83 -4.82
CA PHE A 860 17.82 24.62 -4.29
C PHE A 860 18.81 24.21 -5.40
N PRO A 861 19.17 25.14 -6.32
CA PRO A 861 19.91 24.81 -7.54
C PRO A 861 21.30 24.22 -7.32
N ASP A 862 21.94 24.50 -6.18
CA ASP A 862 23.29 24.03 -5.87
C ASP A 862 23.31 22.71 -5.06
N HIS A 863 22.19 22.31 -4.45
CA HIS A 863 22.15 21.15 -3.55
C HIS A 863 22.09 19.84 -4.34
N ARG A 864 23.21 19.12 -4.42
CA ARG A 864 23.33 17.82 -5.12
C ARG A 864 22.83 17.85 -6.58
N ALA A 865 23.02 18.99 -7.25
CA ALA A 865 22.53 19.26 -8.60
C ALA A 865 22.83 18.14 -9.61
N ASP A 866 24.06 17.60 -9.58
CA ASP A 866 24.49 16.54 -10.51
C ASP A 866 23.82 15.18 -10.24
N ASP A 867 23.55 14.86 -8.98
CA ASP A 867 22.82 13.64 -8.63
C ASP A 867 21.37 13.73 -9.06
N ILE A 868 20.74 14.88 -8.81
CA ILE A 868 19.35 15.13 -9.19
C ILE A 868 19.20 15.13 -10.71
N ARG A 869 20.10 15.79 -11.45
CA ARG A 869 20.09 15.78 -12.92
C ARG A 869 20.18 14.36 -13.48
N ARG A 870 21.12 13.55 -12.98
CA ARG A 870 21.25 12.13 -13.39
C ARG A 870 20.00 11.32 -13.05
N SER A 871 19.42 11.55 -11.88
CA SER A 871 18.20 10.89 -11.44
C SER A 871 17.03 11.21 -12.36
N ILE A 872 16.87 12.49 -12.72
CA ILE A 872 15.85 12.98 -13.66
C ILE A 872 15.99 12.34 -15.04
N ASP A 873 17.22 12.28 -15.59
CA ASP A 873 17.47 11.70 -16.91
C ASP A 873 17.11 10.20 -16.97
N LYS A 874 17.45 9.47 -15.91
CA LYS A 874 17.07 8.05 -15.76
C LYS A 874 15.57 7.87 -15.62
N GLY A 875 14.91 8.69 -14.79
CA GLY A 875 13.46 8.66 -14.62
C GLY A 875 12.70 8.89 -15.92
N ARG A 876 13.10 9.89 -16.71
CA ARG A 876 12.53 10.13 -18.05
C ARG A 876 12.71 8.93 -18.98
N SER A 877 13.88 8.32 -18.95
CA SER A 877 14.17 7.12 -19.77
C SER A 877 13.28 5.95 -19.37
N PHE A 878 13.07 5.74 -18.06
CA PHE A 878 12.14 4.75 -17.53
C PHE A 878 10.70 5.00 -18.02
N LEU A 879 10.17 6.22 -17.84
CA LEU A 879 8.79 6.57 -18.24
C LEU A 879 8.53 6.26 -19.73
N LYS A 880 9.49 6.59 -20.61
CA LYS A 880 9.39 6.25 -22.04
C LYS A 880 9.44 4.75 -22.30
N SER A 881 10.24 4.01 -21.53
CA SER A 881 10.43 2.56 -21.73
C SER A 881 9.19 1.72 -21.40
N ILE A 882 8.33 2.23 -20.51
CA ILE A 882 7.10 1.55 -20.08
C ILE A 882 5.83 2.06 -20.78
N GLN A 883 5.93 3.11 -21.62
CA GLN A 883 4.81 3.56 -22.44
C GLN A 883 4.39 2.44 -23.40
N ARG A 884 3.08 2.19 -23.51
CA ARG A 884 2.53 1.21 -24.45
C ARG A 884 2.61 1.72 -25.88
N ASP A 885 2.54 0.80 -26.84
CA ASP A 885 2.62 1.12 -28.28
C ASP A 885 1.49 2.05 -28.73
N ASP A 886 0.31 1.95 -28.10
CA ASP A 886 -0.86 2.80 -28.32
C ASP A 886 -0.72 4.22 -27.72
N GLY A 887 0.37 4.51 -27.00
CA GLY A 887 0.66 5.79 -26.35
C GLY A 887 0.22 5.88 -24.89
N SER A 888 -0.53 4.90 -24.39
CA SER A 888 -1.02 4.89 -23.01
C SER A 888 0.04 4.44 -22.00
N TRP A 889 -0.18 4.79 -20.73
CA TRP A 889 0.43 4.14 -19.58
C TRP A 889 -0.66 3.46 -18.75
N TYR A 890 -0.31 2.33 -18.13
CA TYR A 890 -1.24 1.61 -17.25
C TYR A 890 -1.14 2.16 -15.82
N GLY A 891 -2.26 2.61 -15.25
CA GLY A 891 -2.37 3.01 -13.85
C GLY A 891 -2.56 1.82 -12.92
N SER A 892 -1.67 1.68 -11.94
CA SER A 892 -1.60 0.57 -10.97
C SER A 892 -2.22 0.89 -9.62
N TRP A 893 -2.37 2.18 -9.29
CA TRP A 893 -2.90 2.66 -8.00
C TRP A 893 -4.28 3.34 -8.10
N ALA A 894 -4.76 3.59 -9.32
CA ALA A 894 -6.11 4.06 -9.61
C ALA A 894 -6.57 3.63 -11.01
N CYS A 895 -7.87 3.76 -11.29
CA CYS A 895 -8.55 3.27 -12.49
C CYS A 895 -8.51 4.26 -13.68
N CYS A 896 -7.84 4.02 -14.81
CA CYS A 896 -6.64 3.20 -15.02
C CYS A 896 -5.72 3.93 -16.00
N PHE A 897 -6.19 4.17 -17.23
CA PHE A 897 -5.38 4.77 -18.29
C PHE A 897 -5.38 6.30 -18.25
N CYS A 898 -6.50 6.97 -17.93
CA CYS A 898 -6.51 8.42 -17.72
C CYS A 898 -5.54 8.81 -16.60
N TYR A 899 -5.54 8.04 -15.51
CA TYR A 899 -4.61 8.17 -14.40
C TYR A 899 -3.16 7.95 -14.86
N GLY A 900 -2.85 6.77 -15.41
CA GLY A 900 -1.47 6.45 -15.85
C GLY A 900 -0.92 7.44 -16.88
N ILE A 901 -1.74 7.88 -17.84
CA ILE A 901 -1.35 8.84 -18.87
C ILE A 901 -1.07 10.22 -18.27
N TRP A 902 -1.87 10.68 -17.31
CA TRP A 902 -1.59 11.91 -16.60
C TRP A 902 -0.19 11.88 -15.97
N PHE A 903 0.14 10.86 -15.18
CA PHE A 903 1.50 10.74 -14.61
C PHE A 903 2.58 10.63 -15.69
N GLY A 904 2.34 9.86 -16.76
CA GLY A 904 3.30 9.70 -17.85
C GLY A 904 3.64 11.02 -18.56
N ILE A 905 2.62 11.83 -18.89
CA ILE A 905 2.79 13.14 -19.53
C ILE A 905 3.43 14.13 -18.55
N GLU A 906 2.89 14.24 -17.33
CA GLU A 906 3.36 15.19 -16.32
C GLU A 906 4.84 15.00 -16.03
N GLY A 907 5.27 13.77 -15.78
CA GLY A 907 6.65 13.46 -15.45
C GLY A 907 7.61 13.80 -16.58
N LEU A 908 7.23 13.51 -17.82
CA LEU A 908 8.05 13.81 -18.98
C LEU A 908 8.15 15.32 -19.22
N VAL A 909 7.02 16.03 -19.29
CA VAL A 909 6.96 17.45 -19.63
C VAL A 909 7.64 18.30 -18.56
N ARG A 910 7.31 18.09 -17.26
CA ARG A 910 7.91 18.84 -16.14
C ARG A 910 9.43 18.72 -16.08
N CYS A 911 9.97 17.62 -16.62
CA CYS A 911 11.40 17.33 -16.65
C CYS A 911 12.06 17.57 -18.03
N GLY A 912 11.44 18.41 -18.86
CA GLY A 912 12.04 18.93 -20.08
C GLY A 912 11.88 18.04 -21.31
N GLU A 913 10.89 17.14 -21.33
CA GLU A 913 10.43 16.56 -22.60
C GLU A 913 9.61 17.58 -23.39
N PRO A 914 9.91 17.80 -24.68
CA PRO A 914 9.08 18.64 -25.53
C PRO A 914 7.65 18.09 -25.66
N THR A 915 6.66 18.98 -25.64
CA THR A 915 5.24 18.64 -25.77
C THR A 915 4.89 18.08 -27.15
N ASP A 916 5.68 18.40 -28.18
CA ASP A 916 5.56 17.89 -29.55
C ASP A 916 6.29 16.55 -29.77
N SER A 917 6.91 15.99 -28.73
CA SER A 917 7.59 14.69 -28.83
C SER A 917 6.60 13.57 -29.19
N SER A 918 7.08 12.58 -29.94
CA SER A 918 6.25 11.43 -30.35
C SER A 918 5.63 10.67 -29.17
N CYS A 919 6.28 10.70 -28.01
CA CYS A 919 5.77 10.10 -26.78
C CYS A 919 4.51 10.81 -26.29
N ILE A 920 4.56 12.14 -26.16
CA ILE A 920 3.45 12.98 -25.69
C ILE A 920 2.30 12.99 -26.71
N VAL A 921 2.60 13.20 -27.99
CA VAL A 921 1.57 13.27 -29.05
C VAL A 921 0.76 11.97 -29.15
N ARG A 922 1.40 10.79 -28.99
CA ARG A 922 0.67 9.51 -28.99
C ARG A 922 -0.26 9.39 -27.79
N ALA A 923 0.19 9.83 -26.61
CA ALA A 923 -0.62 9.81 -25.39
C ALA A 923 -1.83 10.74 -25.47
N CYS A 924 -1.65 11.98 -25.97
CA CYS A 924 -2.76 12.91 -26.21
C CYS A 924 -3.75 12.33 -27.23
N ARG A 925 -3.27 11.74 -28.33
CA ARG A 925 -4.12 11.09 -29.33
C ARG A 925 -4.93 9.94 -28.74
N TYR A 926 -4.34 9.17 -27.82
CA TYR A 926 -5.06 8.12 -27.10
C TYR A 926 -6.22 8.73 -26.30
N LEU A 927 -5.97 9.74 -25.47
CA LEU A 927 -7.01 10.39 -24.67
C LEU A 927 -8.11 11.00 -25.56
N LEU A 928 -7.75 11.79 -26.57
CA LEU A 928 -8.74 12.41 -27.46
C LEU A 928 -9.66 11.38 -28.14
N LYS A 929 -9.14 10.19 -28.44
CA LYS A 929 -9.95 9.10 -29.00
C LYS A 929 -10.96 8.52 -28.00
N GLN A 930 -10.68 8.58 -26.70
CA GLN A 930 -11.54 8.04 -25.65
C GLN A 930 -12.55 9.07 -25.10
N GLN A 931 -12.54 10.32 -25.58
CA GLN A 931 -13.49 11.32 -25.10
C GLN A 931 -14.91 10.96 -25.53
N ASN A 932 -15.84 10.96 -24.58
CA ASN A 932 -17.24 10.67 -24.82
C ASN A 932 -17.97 11.88 -25.46
N PRO A 933 -19.15 11.66 -26.09
CA PRO A 933 -19.93 12.73 -26.72
C PRO A 933 -20.28 13.90 -25.79
N ASN A 934 -20.49 13.63 -24.50
CA ASN A 934 -20.77 14.66 -23.48
C ASN A 934 -19.53 15.47 -23.06
N GLY A 935 -18.35 15.17 -23.62
CA GLY A 935 -17.10 15.88 -23.35
C GLY A 935 -16.24 15.28 -22.26
N GLY A 936 -16.75 14.34 -21.46
CA GLY A 936 -15.97 13.70 -20.40
C GLY A 936 -15.20 12.46 -20.86
N TRP A 937 -14.49 11.86 -19.90
CA TRP A 937 -13.85 10.55 -19.98
C TRP A 937 -14.33 9.70 -18.81
N GLY A 938 -14.35 8.38 -18.93
CA GLY A 938 -14.73 7.53 -17.81
C GLY A 938 -14.21 6.11 -17.90
N GLU A 939 -13.72 5.61 -16.77
CA GLU A 939 -13.18 4.27 -16.61
C GLU A 939 -13.66 3.69 -15.27
N ASP A 940 -14.32 2.53 -15.30
CA ASP A 940 -14.59 1.78 -14.07
C ASP A 940 -13.42 0.84 -13.72
N PHE A 941 -13.56 0.16 -12.57
CA PHE A 941 -12.61 -0.86 -12.09
C PHE A 941 -12.29 -1.95 -13.12
N THR A 942 -13.20 -2.27 -14.05
CA THR A 942 -12.95 -3.31 -15.04
C THR A 942 -11.77 -2.98 -15.95
N SER A 943 -11.41 -1.68 -16.07
CA SER A 943 -10.24 -1.25 -16.83
C SER A 943 -8.94 -1.84 -16.28
N CYS A 944 -8.82 -1.89 -14.95
CA CYS A 944 -7.67 -2.47 -14.26
C CYS A 944 -7.64 -3.99 -14.40
N TYR A 945 -8.79 -4.62 -14.17
CA TYR A 945 -8.90 -6.08 -14.20
C TYR A 945 -8.60 -6.63 -15.60
N ASP A 946 -9.24 -6.06 -16.64
CA ASP A 946 -9.10 -6.50 -18.04
C ASP A 946 -7.86 -5.91 -18.74
N LYS A 947 -7.21 -4.91 -18.14
CA LYS A 947 -6.03 -4.20 -18.67
C LYS A 947 -6.30 -3.54 -20.02
N ASP A 948 -7.51 -3.00 -20.15
CA ASP A 948 -8.05 -2.38 -21.36
C ASP A 948 -9.08 -1.30 -20.97
N TYR A 949 -9.27 -0.28 -21.80
CA TYR A 949 -10.19 0.82 -21.43
C TYR A 949 -11.63 0.32 -21.32
N ALA A 950 -12.33 0.62 -20.21
CA ALA A 950 -13.71 0.19 -20.00
C ALA A 950 -14.67 0.89 -20.97
N LYS A 951 -15.26 0.12 -21.90
CA LYS A 951 -16.14 0.65 -22.95
C LYS A 951 -17.40 1.34 -22.40
N GLU A 952 -17.96 0.82 -21.31
CA GLU A 952 -19.16 1.40 -20.69
C GLU A 952 -18.82 2.48 -19.63
N GLY A 953 -17.54 2.67 -19.30
CA GLY A 953 -17.05 3.67 -18.36
C GLY A 953 -17.91 3.75 -17.09
N MET A 954 -18.38 4.96 -16.77
CA MET A 954 -19.17 5.24 -15.57
C MET A 954 -20.69 5.15 -15.78
N LYS A 955 -21.19 4.43 -16.80
CA LYS A 955 -22.64 4.34 -17.05
C LYS A 955 -23.45 3.80 -15.89
N ALA A 956 -22.88 2.86 -15.13
CA ALA A 956 -23.52 2.30 -13.94
C ALA A 956 -23.59 3.29 -12.76
N TYR A 957 -22.87 4.42 -12.83
CA TYR A 957 -22.69 5.37 -11.72
C TYR A 957 -23.23 6.76 -12.02
N GLY A 958 -24.20 6.86 -12.94
CA GLY A 958 -25.04 8.06 -13.08
C GLY A 958 -24.71 9.00 -14.24
N ASP A 959 -23.89 8.58 -15.21
CA ASP A 959 -23.67 9.30 -16.48
C ASP A 959 -24.02 8.42 -17.68
N SER A 960 -25.04 8.81 -18.47
CA SER A 960 -25.56 7.97 -19.56
C SER A 960 -24.57 7.69 -20.69
N GLU A 961 -23.57 8.55 -20.87
CA GLU A 961 -22.51 8.40 -21.89
C GLU A 961 -21.27 7.69 -21.33
N GLY A 962 -21.20 7.46 -20.02
CA GLY A 962 -20.12 6.73 -19.37
C GLY A 962 -18.92 7.58 -18.94
N SER A 963 -19.08 8.90 -18.84
CA SER A 963 -18.04 9.79 -18.30
C SER A 963 -18.08 9.86 -16.78
N GLY A 964 -16.92 10.07 -16.15
CA GLY A 964 -16.78 10.33 -14.72
C GLY A 964 -15.98 11.59 -14.42
N VAL A 965 -16.29 12.24 -13.30
CA VAL A 965 -15.65 13.46 -12.81
C VAL A 965 -14.14 13.29 -12.67
N VAL A 966 -13.72 12.24 -11.97
CA VAL A 966 -12.30 12.00 -11.66
C VAL A 966 -11.49 11.65 -12.91
N ASN A 967 -12.00 10.76 -13.77
CA ASN A 967 -11.29 10.40 -15.01
C ASN A 967 -11.20 11.58 -15.99
N THR A 968 -12.26 12.40 -16.06
CA THR A 968 -12.26 13.62 -16.87
C THR A 968 -11.21 14.61 -16.37
N ALA A 969 -11.13 14.82 -15.06
CA ALA A 969 -10.12 15.68 -14.47
C ALA A 969 -8.69 15.21 -14.79
N TRP A 970 -8.38 13.90 -14.66
CA TRP A 970 -7.06 13.38 -15.04
C TRP A 970 -6.75 13.56 -16.53
N ALA A 971 -7.73 13.30 -17.42
CA ALA A 971 -7.54 13.52 -18.85
C ALA A 971 -7.25 14.99 -19.16
N LEU A 972 -7.97 15.92 -18.53
CA LEU A 972 -7.73 17.36 -18.67
C LEU A 972 -6.38 17.80 -18.10
N MET A 973 -5.96 17.27 -16.95
CA MET A 973 -4.63 17.54 -16.38
C MET A 973 -3.53 17.10 -17.34
N ALA A 974 -3.67 15.91 -17.94
CA ALA A 974 -2.73 15.37 -18.92
C ALA A 974 -2.68 16.23 -20.19
N LEU A 975 -3.84 16.55 -20.78
CA LEU A 975 -3.93 17.30 -22.03
C LEU A 975 -3.53 18.78 -21.88
N SER A 976 -3.80 19.40 -20.73
CA SER A 976 -3.34 20.76 -20.42
C SER A 976 -1.82 20.82 -20.22
N CYS A 977 -1.24 19.85 -19.49
CA CYS A 977 0.21 19.73 -19.35
C CYS A 977 0.92 19.56 -20.70
N ALA A 978 0.33 18.76 -21.59
CA ALA A 978 0.82 18.57 -22.96
C ALA A 978 0.58 19.77 -23.90
N LYS A 979 -0.14 20.81 -23.47
CA LYS A 979 -0.57 21.94 -24.33
C LYS A 979 -1.24 21.47 -25.61
N CYS A 980 -2.23 20.58 -25.48
CA CYS A 980 -2.98 20.01 -26.58
C CYS A 980 -3.60 21.09 -27.49
N ASP A 981 -3.39 20.98 -28.80
CA ASP A 981 -3.90 21.94 -29.79
C ASP A 981 -5.43 21.88 -29.97
N ASP A 982 -6.07 20.76 -29.60
CA ASP A 982 -7.53 20.59 -29.67
C ASP A 982 -8.22 21.26 -28.46
N VAL A 983 -8.24 22.59 -28.47
CA VAL A 983 -8.85 23.42 -27.42
C VAL A 983 -10.36 23.14 -27.28
N GLU A 984 -11.03 22.71 -28.35
CA GLU A 984 -12.45 22.35 -28.30
C GLU A 984 -12.68 21.06 -27.49
N ALA A 985 -11.81 20.05 -27.62
CA ALA A 985 -11.85 18.89 -26.74
C ALA A 985 -11.66 19.27 -25.26
N ILE A 986 -10.72 20.18 -24.95
CA ILE A 986 -10.52 20.71 -23.59
C ILE A 986 -11.78 21.43 -23.10
N ARG A 987 -12.33 22.33 -23.91
CA ARG A 987 -13.55 23.10 -23.63
C ARG A 987 -14.72 22.19 -23.26
N ARG A 988 -14.93 21.11 -24.01
CA ARG A 988 -15.99 20.14 -23.71
C ARG A 988 -15.77 19.43 -22.37
N GLY A 989 -14.54 19.05 -22.04
CA GLY A 989 -14.23 18.43 -20.75
C GLY A 989 -14.40 19.39 -19.57
N VAL A 990 -13.97 20.64 -19.71
CA VAL A 990 -14.18 21.70 -18.71
C VAL A 990 -15.67 21.94 -18.49
N ARG A 991 -16.45 22.05 -19.57
CA ARG A 991 -17.91 22.19 -19.49
C ARG A 991 -18.56 20.99 -18.79
N TYR A 992 -18.09 19.78 -19.05
CA TYR A 992 -18.56 18.58 -18.37
C TYR A 992 -18.35 18.70 -16.84
N LEU A 993 -17.14 19.06 -16.39
CA LEU A 993 -16.85 19.21 -14.95
C LEU A 993 -17.69 20.31 -14.29
N MET A 994 -17.79 21.48 -14.92
CA MET A 994 -18.60 22.60 -14.39
C MET A 994 -20.09 22.26 -14.32
N LYS A 995 -20.62 21.55 -15.34
CA LYS A 995 -22.02 21.11 -15.35
C LYS A 995 -22.31 20.06 -14.27
N ARG A 996 -21.28 19.32 -13.83
CA ARG A 996 -21.39 18.25 -12.84
C ARG A 996 -21.18 18.73 -11.40
N GLU A 997 -20.71 19.96 -11.20
CA GLU A 997 -20.62 20.58 -9.89
C GLU A 997 -22.01 20.74 -9.27
N LEU A 998 -22.11 20.42 -7.99
CA LEU A 998 -23.34 20.50 -7.23
C LEU A 998 -23.57 21.92 -6.72
N PRO A 999 -24.80 22.29 -6.33
CA PRO A 999 -25.07 23.59 -5.70
C PRO A 999 -24.21 23.89 -4.47
N SER A 1000 -23.69 22.85 -3.80
CA SER A 1000 -22.76 23.00 -2.68
C SER A 1000 -21.33 23.34 -3.06
N GLY A 1001 -20.92 23.22 -4.34
CA GLY A 1001 -19.50 23.23 -4.75
C GLY A 1001 -18.82 21.86 -4.66
N ASP A 1002 -19.55 20.83 -4.23
CA ASP A 1002 -19.07 19.44 -4.28
C ASP A 1002 -19.27 18.83 -5.68
N TRP A 1003 -18.73 17.65 -5.92
CA TRP A 1003 -19.10 16.80 -7.05
C TRP A 1003 -19.78 15.52 -6.55
N PRO A 1004 -20.64 14.89 -7.36
CA PRO A 1004 -21.28 13.64 -6.97
C PRO A 1004 -20.23 12.53 -6.76
N GLN A 1005 -20.46 11.67 -5.78
CA GLN A 1005 -19.74 10.40 -5.70
C GLN A 1005 -20.21 9.49 -6.83
N GLU A 1006 -19.24 8.99 -7.60
CA GLU A 1006 -19.43 8.05 -8.71
C GLU A 1006 -18.76 6.71 -8.34
N GLY A 1007 -18.29 5.95 -9.32
CA GLY A 1007 -17.62 4.66 -9.10
C GLY A 1007 -16.28 4.78 -8.39
N ILE A 1008 -15.76 3.63 -7.96
CA ILE A 1008 -14.50 3.52 -7.24
C ILE A 1008 -13.33 3.95 -8.13
N SER A 1009 -12.48 4.85 -7.61
CA SER A 1009 -11.37 5.42 -8.37
C SER A 1009 -10.03 4.74 -8.09
N GLY A 1010 -9.84 4.17 -6.91
CA GLY A 1010 -8.60 3.52 -6.51
C GLY A 1010 -8.56 2.04 -6.86
N VAL A 1011 -7.34 1.51 -7.04
CA VAL A 1011 -7.10 0.08 -7.23
C VAL A 1011 -5.78 -0.32 -6.61
N PHE A 1012 -5.66 -1.55 -6.15
CA PHE A 1012 -4.35 -2.14 -5.87
C PHE A 1012 -4.28 -3.59 -6.36
N ASN A 1013 -3.06 -4.01 -6.72
CA ASN A 1013 -2.74 -5.36 -7.20
C ASN A 1013 -3.71 -5.88 -8.27
N ARG A 1014 -4.15 -4.95 -9.14
CA ARG A 1014 -5.02 -5.12 -10.32
C ARG A 1014 -6.50 -5.45 -10.05
N SER A 1015 -6.80 -6.17 -8.97
CA SER A 1015 -8.08 -6.87 -8.81
C SER A 1015 -8.96 -6.32 -7.69
N ILE A 1016 -8.47 -5.40 -6.88
CA ILE A 1016 -9.20 -4.87 -5.73
C ILE A 1016 -9.39 -3.37 -5.85
N GLY A 1017 -10.64 -2.93 -5.94
CA GLY A 1017 -11.01 -1.52 -5.84
C GLY A 1017 -10.91 -0.99 -4.41
N ILE A 1018 -10.49 0.27 -4.29
CA ILE A 1018 -10.43 1.02 -3.02
C ILE A 1018 -10.93 2.46 -3.21
N THR A 1019 -11.66 2.99 -2.24
CA THR A 1019 -12.28 4.31 -2.32
C THR A 1019 -11.26 5.41 -2.03
N TYR A 1020 -11.23 6.44 -2.89
CA TYR A 1020 -10.56 7.72 -2.61
C TYR A 1020 -11.61 8.83 -2.59
N THR A 1021 -12.19 9.11 -1.42
CA THR A 1021 -13.28 10.09 -1.29
C THR A 1021 -12.87 11.48 -1.78
N ALA A 1022 -11.66 11.92 -1.45
CA ALA A 1022 -11.16 13.27 -1.77
C ALA A 1022 -11.07 13.56 -3.27
N TYR A 1023 -10.94 12.53 -4.13
CA TYR A 1023 -10.62 12.70 -5.55
C TYR A 1023 -11.68 13.48 -6.31
N ARG A 1024 -12.96 13.33 -5.96
CA ARG A 1024 -14.07 14.07 -6.60
C ARG A 1024 -14.02 15.57 -6.32
N ASN A 1025 -13.32 16.01 -5.28
CA ASN A 1025 -13.13 17.43 -4.98
C ASN A 1025 -11.79 17.92 -5.52
N VAL A 1026 -10.72 17.20 -5.18
CA VAL A 1026 -9.34 17.63 -5.44
C VAL A 1026 -9.04 17.72 -6.93
N PHE A 1027 -9.37 16.68 -7.71
CA PHE A 1027 -8.98 16.64 -9.12
C PHE A 1027 -9.76 17.61 -10.01
N PRO A 1028 -11.08 17.82 -9.84
CA PRO A 1028 -11.78 18.85 -10.59
C PRO A 1028 -11.23 20.26 -10.34
N ILE A 1029 -10.98 20.63 -9.08
CA ILE A 1029 -10.33 21.92 -8.73
C ILE A 1029 -9.00 22.06 -9.49
N TRP A 1030 -8.19 21.00 -9.44
CA TRP A 1030 -6.86 21.00 -10.07
C TRP A 1030 -6.94 21.14 -11.59
N ALA A 1031 -7.76 20.30 -12.24
CA ALA A 1031 -7.91 20.26 -13.68
C ALA A 1031 -8.47 21.58 -14.23
N LEU A 1032 -9.48 22.13 -13.57
CA LEU A 1032 -10.10 23.40 -13.92
C LEU A 1032 -9.13 24.57 -13.78
N GLY A 1033 -8.47 24.69 -12.62
CA GLY A 1033 -7.45 25.72 -12.37
C GLY A 1033 -6.33 25.69 -13.42
N ARG A 1034 -5.79 24.50 -13.69
CA ARG A 1034 -4.73 24.29 -14.69
C ARG A 1034 -5.18 24.59 -16.12
N CYS A 1035 -6.39 24.18 -16.51
CA CYS A 1035 -6.92 24.47 -17.85
C CYS A 1035 -7.13 25.98 -18.05
N ARG A 1036 -7.65 26.68 -17.03
CA ARG A 1036 -7.81 28.14 -17.07
C ARG A 1036 -6.46 28.83 -17.28
N GLU A 1037 -5.43 28.42 -16.54
CA GLU A 1037 -4.08 28.97 -16.69
C GLU A 1037 -3.48 28.68 -18.06
N ALA A 1038 -3.64 27.45 -18.57
CA ALA A 1038 -3.04 27.02 -19.83
C ALA A 1038 -3.69 27.61 -21.09
N TYR A 1039 -5.02 27.78 -21.09
CA TYR A 1039 -5.78 28.16 -22.29
C TYR A 1039 -6.55 29.48 -22.17
N GLY A 1040 -6.69 30.02 -20.96
CA GLY A 1040 -7.46 31.23 -20.68
C GLY A 1040 -8.96 30.96 -20.48
N GLU A 1041 -9.56 31.74 -19.58
CA GLU A 1041 -10.99 31.69 -19.22
C GLU A 1041 -11.90 31.89 -20.45
N GLU A 1042 -11.70 32.98 -21.21
CA GLU A 1042 -12.57 33.34 -22.35
C GLU A 1042 -12.62 32.24 -23.42
N ALA A 1043 -11.47 31.61 -23.68
CA ALA A 1043 -11.39 30.53 -24.66
C ALA A 1043 -12.19 29.31 -24.21
N LEU A 1044 -12.22 28.99 -22.91
CA LEU A 1044 -12.92 27.82 -22.38
C LEU A 1044 -14.39 28.11 -22.06
N SER A 1045 -14.75 29.37 -21.82
CA SER A 1045 -16.11 29.79 -21.44
C SER A 1045 -16.97 30.22 -22.65
N ALA A 1046 -16.39 30.41 -23.83
CA ALA A 1046 -17.15 30.76 -25.04
C ALA A 1046 -18.14 29.65 -25.45
N THR A 1047 -19.43 29.93 -25.28
CA THR A 1047 -20.51 29.21 -25.95
C THR A 1047 -20.41 29.47 -27.44
N THR A 1048 -20.13 28.44 -28.24
CA THR A 1048 -20.53 28.47 -29.65
C THR A 1048 -22.05 28.53 -29.68
N ASN A 1049 -22.60 29.74 -29.82
CA ASN A 1049 -24.02 30.08 -29.94
C ASN A 1049 -24.70 29.45 -31.18
N GLY A 1050 -24.64 28.13 -31.35
CA GLY A 1050 -25.04 27.45 -32.58
C GLY A 1050 -25.86 26.16 -32.43
N ASP A 1051 -25.69 25.37 -31.37
CA ASP A 1051 -26.19 23.98 -31.39
C ASP A 1051 -27.34 23.63 -30.43
N GLU A 1052 -27.76 24.53 -29.51
CA GLU A 1052 -28.92 24.26 -28.63
C GLU A 1052 -30.28 24.32 -29.35
N THR A 1053 -30.33 24.53 -30.67
CA THR A 1053 -31.58 24.55 -31.45
C THR A 1053 -31.85 23.31 -32.29
N LYS A 1054 -31.07 22.21 -32.15
CA LYS A 1054 -31.30 20.98 -32.94
C LYS A 1054 -31.58 19.68 -32.18
N GLU A 1055 -31.61 19.68 -30.86
CA GLU A 1055 -31.96 18.47 -30.07
C GLU A 1055 -33.44 18.41 -29.63
N THR A 1056 -34.34 19.11 -30.32
CA THR A 1056 -35.79 18.84 -30.23
C THR A 1056 -36.40 18.65 -31.61
N SER A 1057 -36.26 17.44 -32.16
CA SER A 1057 -37.21 16.86 -33.13
C SER A 1057 -37.18 15.35 -33.11
#